data_AF-A0A387BBD5-F1
#
_entry.id   AF-A0A387BBD5-F1
#
_cell.length_a   1.000
_cell.length_b   1.000
_cell.length_c   1.000
_cell.angle_alpha   90.00
_cell.angle_beta   90.00
_cell.angle_gamma   90.00
#
_symmetry.space_group_name_H-M   'P 1'
#
loop_
_entity.id
_entity.type
_entity.pdbx_description
1 polymer ?
#
loop_
_entity_poly.entity_id
_entity_poly.type
_entity_poly.pdbx_seq_one_letter_code
_entity_poly.pdbx_strand_id
1 'polypeptide(L)'
;MNISSKIPKHLIRKLIAVVITVLICLLTYIFVHNLSKYVPVYSTDDVRFAFLYKGGNPWKLPRITNLSQFAYSVVFQFLFWNARLSAIAIETFFTVAIKQSTFAILNGLVYVLMGIVINVLVFGKKVLIRPQYMALTFLLLWVVIPNFGMDALWHSGTANYLWVTPLYLVFLIPYVFNHQTKFPALRFGFIIIMGILAGTANEIASSQTVIAVFLLSFFDNKHFENDWKWIGLITLGMADFISIFRDVTAGGEMSGAYGTKSFQIGMLISETVHTSGLLILACLFLIIILVINRKKMVDSTLPYQIHRRLFVGLVFFIAAFARVGALIISPLIEARIFWSNNIFFLISFLNLFFGYVELRKNHFITRSYPILISLVLVFINIPSYEKFFANVRIGDNIIYTCNRIFAQARKEGKNEAVATGMPGTSTLGADTPFGAGYLIWYTPKGVNAPMSIWQERYYGVKKITLGYIGPIEVNPLLPDKTVIAVETLYNTYVAPTANKLSKWWYGDKGFEEKAYAAENRSTSKRLENNKSTTKTETTTGICTTTVEFYSDRTGKLVGSQKITAWPKTNYDIRNLYPQGYTQDVANPQSYKFTNVKNQTFPLWVHPTTQNYTVQYNVGDTIISTQEVSGLVGDKITVKMPYGYKAVKNKQLTQKVPVTGFAQNVVINIVQKPFWQRLPEFWALYLILIGFIAFLGLDKWLVVLQNSKTKKESV
;
A
#
# COMPACT_ATOMS: atom_id res chain seq x y z
N MET A 1 -8.25 23.85 56.49
CA MET A 1 -7.53 23.06 55.46
C MET A 1 -7.33 23.93 54.24
N ASN A 2 -6.17 23.88 53.56
CA ASN A 2 -5.91 24.73 52.39
C ASN A 2 -5.31 23.89 51.24
N ILE A 3 -6.18 23.24 50.46
CA ILE A 3 -5.79 22.27 49.42
C ILE A 3 -5.43 23.00 48.12
N SER A 4 -4.22 23.58 48.06
CA SER A 4 -3.65 24.12 46.83
C SER A 4 -3.14 22.98 45.93
N SER A 5 -4.06 22.29 45.24
CA SER A 5 -3.79 21.18 44.32
C SER A 5 -3.12 21.64 43.01
N LYS A 6 -1.89 22.15 43.10
CA LYS A 6 -1.11 22.65 41.95
C LYS A 6 -0.98 21.57 40.87
N ILE A 7 -1.60 21.83 39.71
CA ILE A 7 -1.64 20.90 38.57
C ILE A 7 -0.21 20.48 38.19
N PRO A 8 0.09 19.17 38.08
CA PRO A 8 1.41 18.69 37.71
C PRO A 8 1.98 19.35 36.45
N LYS A 9 3.21 19.89 36.54
CA LYS A 9 3.91 20.59 35.43
C LYS A 9 3.93 19.80 34.10
N HIS A 10 3.87 18.46 34.17
CA HIS A 10 3.83 17.59 32.99
C HIS A 10 2.47 17.56 32.30
N LEU A 11 1.34 17.78 33.02
CA LEU A 11 0.01 17.92 32.44
C LEU A 11 -0.15 19.29 31.77
N ILE A 12 0.33 20.36 32.43
CA ILE A 12 0.36 21.71 31.85
C ILE A 12 1.10 21.71 30.50
N ARG A 13 2.28 21.07 30.43
CA ARG A 13 3.04 20.89 29.17
C ARG A 13 2.29 20.10 28.10
N LYS A 14 1.46 19.11 28.46
CA LYS A 14 0.60 18.38 27.50
C LYS A 14 -0.54 19.28 27.01
N LEU A 15 -1.21 20.00 27.91
CA LEU A 15 -2.32 20.89 27.58
C LEU A 15 -1.88 22.00 26.62
N ILE A 16 -0.74 22.66 26.91
CA ILE A 16 -0.14 23.66 26.01
C ILE A 16 0.15 23.04 24.62
N ALA A 17 0.70 21.83 24.56
CA ALA A 17 0.94 21.16 23.28
C ALA A 17 -0.35 20.84 22.50
N VAL A 18 -1.44 20.50 23.19
CA VAL A 18 -2.78 20.32 22.58
C VAL A 18 -3.32 21.65 22.06
N VAL A 19 -3.28 22.72 22.85
CA VAL A 19 -3.73 24.06 22.43
C VAL A 19 -2.96 24.55 21.21
N ILE A 20 -1.63 24.42 21.20
CA ILE A 20 -0.82 24.79 20.02
C ILE A 20 -1.18 23.90 18.81
N THR A 21 -1.44 22.60 18.99
CA THR A 21 -1.86 21.72 17.89
C THR A 21 -3.23 22.14 17.33
N VAL A 22 -4.18 22.51 18.19
CA VAL A 22 -5.50 23.02 17.77
C VAL A 22 -5.37 24.36 17.04
N LEU A 23 -4.51 25.28 17.51
CA LEU A 23 -4.24 26.56 16.84
C LEU A 23 -3.61 26.36 15.45
N ILE A 24 -2.69 25.40 15.29
CA ILE A 24 -2.12 25.02 13.98
C ILE A 24 -3.23 24.51 13.06
N CYS A 25 -4.06 23.57 13.53
CA CYS A 25 -5.18 23.03 12.74
C CYS A 25 -6.18 24.13 12.34
N LEU A 26 -6.49 25.07 13.24
CA LEU A 26 -7.38 26.21 12.97
C LEU A 26 -6.77 27.17 11.94
N LEU A 27 -5.48 27.47 12.04
CA LEU A 27 -4.78 28.34 11.08
C LEU A 27 -4.77 27.71 9.68
N THR A 28 -4.42 26.42 9.56
CA THR A 28 -4.48 25.70 8.29
C THR A 28 -5.91 25.65 7.73
N TYR A 29 -6.92 25.41 8.58
CA TYR A 29 -8.32 25.48 8.18
C TYR A 29 -8.66 26.82 7.54
N ILE A 30 -8.30 27.94 8.19
CA ILE A 30 -8.59 29.29 7.69
C ILE A 30 -7.92 29.54 6.33
N PHE A 31 -6.65 29.15 6.16
CA PHE A 31 -5.93 29.32 4.88
C PHE A 31 -6.56 28.50 3.73
N VAL A 32 -6.97 27.26 3.96
CA VAL A 32 -7.59 26.41 2.93
C VAL A 32 -9.05 26.79 2.66
N HIS A 33 -9.80 27.20 3.70
CA HIS A 33 -11.14 27.78 3.57
C HIS A 33 -11.11 29.09 2.76
N ASN A 34 -10.12 29.95 3.01
CA ASN A 34 -9.93 31.19 2.27
C ASN A 34 -9.65 30.97 0.78
N LEU A 35 -8.99 29.87 0.38
CA LEU A 35 -8.88 29.48 -1.02
C LEU A 35 -10.19 28.88 -1.55
N SER A 36 -10.74 27.89 -0.84
CA SER A 36 -11.89 27.09 -1.31
C SER A 36 -13.13 27.92 -1.62
N LYS A 37 -13.36 29.04 -0.90
CA LYS A 37 -14.52 29.92 -1.16
C LYS A 37 -14.52 30.56 -2.56
N TYR A 38 -13.35 30.76 -3.17
CA TYR A 38 -13.16 31.30 -4.53
C TYR A 38 -13.10 30.20 -5.61
N VAL A 39 -13.46 28.94 -5.30
CA VAL A 39 -13.57 27.88 -6.31
C VAL A 39 -15.02 27.38 -6.29
N PRO A 40 -15.93 28.03 -7.04
CA PRO A 40 -17.37 27.77 -6.94
C PRO A 40 -17.78 26.37 -7.43
N VAL A 41 -18.73 25.73 -6.73
CA VAL A 41 -19.49 24.60 -7.30
C VAL A 41 -20.02 25.02 -8.68
N TYR A 42 -19.97 24.13 -9.67
CA TYR A 42 -20.35 24.41 -11.06
C TYR A 42 -19.36 25.29 -11.85
N SER A 43 -18.10 25.33 -11.41
CA SER A 43 -16.98 25.95 -12.13
C SER A 43 -16.69 25.32 -13.49
N THR A 44 -16.92 24.01 -13.62
CA THR A 44 -16.43 23.21 -14.76
C THR A 44 -17.53 22.27 -15.27
N ASP A 45 -17.14 21.07 -15.67
CA ASP A 45 -17.96 19.88 -15.85
C ASP A 45 -18.67 19.38 -14.58
N ASP A 46 -18.36 19.86 -13.37
CA ASP A 46 -19.02 19.48 -12.09
C ASP A 46 -20.57 19.37 -12.23
N VAL A 47 -21.14 20.28 -13.03
CA VAL A 47 -22.56 20.38 -13.38
C VAL A 47 -23.19 19.06 -13.84
N ARG A 48 -22.42 18.15 -14.46
CA ARG A 48 -22.88 16.85 -14.96
C ARG A 48 -23.50 15.97 -13.86
N PHE A 49 -22.99 16.05 -12.62
CA PHE A 49 -23.45 15.23 -11.50
C PHE A 49 -24.77 15.70 -10.85
N ALA A 50 -25.22 16.92 -11.15
CA ALA A 50 -26.53 17.43 -10.68
C ALA A 50 -27.74 16.74 -11.38
N PHE A 51 -27.48 15.87 -12.37
CA PHE A 51 -28.49 15.21 -13.21
C PHE A 51 -28.42 13.68 -13.12
N LEU A 52 -29.57 13.04 -13.32
CA LEU A 52 -29.72 11.59 -13.27
C LEU A 52 -29.00 10.93 -14.45
N TYR A 53 -27.87 10.28 -14.19
CA TYR A 53 -27.06 9.68 -15.24
C TYR A 53 -27.69 8.39 -15.78
N LYS A 54 -27.95 8.37 -17.09
CA LYS A 54 -28.46 7.21 -17.86
C LYS A 54 -27.74 7.02 -19.21
N GLY A 55 -26.64 7.74 -19.41
CA GLY A 55 -26.08 7.97 -20.74
C GLY A 55 -26.96 8.88 -21.63
N GLY A 56 -26.44 9.23 -22.81
CA GLY A 56 -27.16 10.02 -23.81
C GLY A 56 -27.15 11.54 -23.56
N ASN A 57 -27.94 12.26 -24.36
CA ASN A 57 -27.92 13.73 -24.41
C ASN A 57 -28.43 14.37 -23.10
N PRO A 58 -27.68 15.33 -22.50
CA PRO A 58 -28.06 16.01 -21.26
C PRO A 58 -29.51 16.50 -21.22
N TRP A 59 -30.02 17.07 -22.33
CA TRP A 59 -31.36 17.69 -22.41
C TRP A 59 -32.50 16.79 -21.90
N LYS A 60 -32.35 15.47 -21.97
CA LYS A 60 -33.38 14.48 -21.62
C LYS A 60 -33.32 13.94 -20.17
N LEU A 61 -32.32 14.30 -19.36
CA LEU A 61 -32.05 13.67 -18.05
C LEU A 61 -32.60 14.50 -16.87
N PRO A 62 -33.49 14.01 -15.98
CA PRO A 62 -34.01 14.84 -14.88
C PRO A 62 -32.90 15.27 -13.89
N ARG A 63 -33.06 16.40 -13.18
CA ARG A 63 -32.19 16.72 -12.03
C ARG A 63 -32.38 15.67 -10.93
N ILE A 64 -31.32 15.41 -10.16
CA ILE A 64 -31.41 14.57 -8.96
C ILE A 64 -32.11 15.39 -7.86
N THR A 65 -33.18 14.84 -7.29
CA THR A 65 -34.03 15.50 -6.27
C THR A 65 -34.27 14.65 -5.02
N ASN A 66 -33.88 13.37 -5.03
CA ASN A 66 -34.11 12.43 -3.94
C ASN A 66 -33.05 11.32 -3.88
N LEU A 67 -33.01 10.62 -2.75
CA LEU A 67 -31.98 9.60 -2.45
C LEU A 67 -32.00 8.40 -3.41
N SER A 68 -33.15 8.03 -3.97
CA SER A 68 -33.25 6.93 -4.94
C SER A 68 -32.59 7.31 -6.28
N GLN A 69 -32.87 8.53 -6.77
CA GLN A 69 -32.20 9.09 -7.94
C GLN A 69 -30.69 9.27 -7.72
N PHE A 70 -30.28 9.70 -6.52
CA PHE A 70 -28.87 9.80 -6.13
C PHE A 70 -28.18 8.44 -6.20
N ALA A 71 -28.71 7.43 -5.50
CA ALA A 71 -28.13 6.09 -5.46
C ALA A 71 -28.08 5.43 -6.85
N TYR A 72 -29.13 5.60 -7.65
CA TYR A 72 -29.15 5.15 -9.05
C TYR A 72 -28.05 5.83 -9.88
N SER A 73 -27.92 7.16 -9.81
CA SER A 73 -26.91 7.90 -10.58
C SER A 73 -25.49 7.46 -10.19
N VAL A 74 -25.20 7.36 -8.88
CA VAL A 74 -23.89 6.93 -8.35
C VAL A 74 -23.54 5.52 -8.80
N VAL A 75 -24.48 4.56 -8.66
CA VAL A 75 -24.24 3.16 -9.06
C VAL A 75 -24.13 3.00 -10.58
N PHE A 76 -24.93 3.73 -11.37
CA PHE A 76 -24.85 3.65 -12.83
C PHE A 76 -23.53 4.24 -13.35
N GLN A 77 -23.09 5.40 -12.84
CA GLN A 77 -21.80 5.98 -13.22
C GLN A 77 -20.62 5.08 -12.84
N PHE A 78 -20.66 4.46 -11.65
CA PHE A 78 -19.67 3.47 -11.22
C PHE A 78 -19.59 2.24 -12.15
N LEU A 79 -20.73 1.75 -12.65
CA LEU A 79 -20.79 0.56 -13.50
C LEU A 79 -20.44 0.81 -14.98
N PHE A 80 -20.63 2.04 -15.47
CA PHE A 80 -20.65 2.37 -16.91
C PHE A 80 -19.80 3.58 -17.34
N TRP A 81 -18.99 4.19 -16.46
CA TRP A 81 -18.21 5.38 -16.85
C TRP A 81 -16.86 5.51 -16.14
N ASN A 82 -16.87 5.59 -14.80
CA ASN A 82 -15.68 5.83 -14.01
C ASN A 82 -15.79 4.97 -12.74
N ALA A 83 -14.79 4.15 -12.47
CA ALA A 83 -14.94 3.08 -11.49
C ALA A 83 -14.71 3.52 -10.02
N ARG A 84 -14.60 4.82 -9.75
CA ARG A 84 -14.34 5.37 -8.41
C ARG A 84 -15.63 5.60 -7.64
N LEU A 85 -16.29 4.53 -7.18
CA LEU A 85 -17.59 4.60 -6.47
C LEU A 85 -17.60 5.65 -5.34
N SER A 86 -16.52 5.71 -4.55
CA SER A 86 -16.43 6.64 -3.42
C SER A 86 -16.30 8.10 -3.88
N ALA A 87 -15.48 8.37 -4.90
CA ALA A 87 -15.34 9.72 -5.48
C ALA A 87 -16.67 10.19 -6.10
N ILE A 88 -17.33 9.34 -6.90
CA ILE A 88 -18.63 9.65 -7.53
C ILE A 88 -19.71 9.95 -6.49
N ALA A 89 -19.76 9.18 -5.40
CA ALA A 89 -20.71 9.43 -4.31
C ALA A 89 -20.48 10.80 -3.64
N ILE A 90 -19.22 11.17 -3.42
CA ILE A 90 -18.80 12.45 -2.83
C ILE A 90 -19.11 13.61 -3.80
N GLU A 91 -18.79 13.47 -5.08
CA GLU A 91 -18.98 14.48 -6.12
C GLU A 91 -20.47 14.74 -6.43
N THR A 92 -21.26 13.67 -6.54
CA THR A 92 -22.72 13.76 -6.64
C THR A 92 -23.30 14.43 -5.38
N PHE A 93 -22.75 14.17 -4.20
CA PHE A 93 -23.19 14.82 -2.97
C PHE A 93 -22.87 16.33 -2.97
N PHE A 94 -21.69 16.75 -3.43
CA PHE A 94 -21.35 18.17 -3.56
C PHE A 94 -22.34 18.93 -4.45
N THR A 95 -22.62 18.37 -5.63
CA THR A 95 -23.38 19.04 -6.69
C THR A 95 -24.90 19.01 -6.52
N VAL A 96 -25.43 18.14 -5.64
CA VAL A 96 -26.86 17.98 -5.37
C VAL A 96 -27.27 18.49 -3.98
N ALA A 97 -26.45 18.33 -2.94
CA ALA A 97 -26.87 18.48 -1.56
C ALA A 97 -26.35 19.73 -0.82
N ILE A 98 -25.27 20.38 -1.28
CA ILE A 98 -24.63 21.48 -0.55
C ILE A 98 -24.44 22.75 -1.39
N LYS A 99 -24.30 23.88 -0.71
CA LYS A 99 -23.99 25.19 -1.32
C LYS A 99 -22.49 25.46 -1.24
N GLN A 100 -21.97 26.35 -2.10
CA GLN A 100 -20.55 26.72 -2.16
C GLN A 100 -19.94 27.10 -0.80
N SER A 101 -20.66 27.86 0.04
CA SER A 101 -20.18 28.20 1.39
C SER A 101 -20.05 26.98 2.31
N THR A 102 -21.02 26.06 2.26
CA THR A 102 -20.98 24.78 2.97
C THR A 102 -19.85 23.89 2.47
N PHE A 103 -19.65 23.80 1.15
CA PHE A 103 -18.52 23.09 0.56
C PHE A 103 -17.18 23.65 1.05
N ALA A 104 -16.95 24.96 0.96
CA ALA A 104 -15.68 25.57 1.35
C ALA A 104 -15.32 25.29 2.83
N ILE A 105 -16.33 25.31 3.72
CA ILE A 105 -16.18 24.94 5.14
C ILE A 105 -15.78 23.46 5.26
N LEU A 106 -16.54 22.55 4.65
CA LEU A 106 -16.27 21.12 4.76
C LEU A 106 -14.93 20.72 4.11
N ASN A 107 -14.56 21.32 2.99
CA ASN A 107 -13.32 21.06 2.27
C ASN A 107 -12.09 21.44 3.11
N GLY A 108 -12.11 22.61 3.76
CA GLY A 108 -11.08 23.00 4.72
C GLY A 108 -10.99 22.07 5.94
N LEU A 109 -12.13 21.60 6.45
CA LEU A 109 -12.16 20.62 7.57
C LEU A 109 -11.60 19.26 7.15
N VAL A 110 -11.89 18.79 5.94
CA VAL A 110 -11.37 17.52 5.39
C VAL A 110 -9.87 17.59 5.11
N TYR A 111 -9.34 18.72 4.66
CA TYR A 111 -7.90 18.95 4.55
C TYR A 111 -7.18 18.86 5.92
N VAL A 112 -7.77 19.47 6.95
CA VAL A 112 -7.24 19.38 8.32
C VAL A 112 -7.37 17.96 8.88
N LEU A 113 -8.47 17.25 8.60
CA LEU A 113 -8.64 15.84 8.95
C LEU A 113 -7.57 14.97 8.29
N MET A 114 -7.26 15.16 7.01
CA MET A 114 -6.18 14.45 6.31
C MET A 114 -4.83 14.63 7.02
N GLY A 115 -4.42 15.87 7.32
CA GLY A 115 -3.17 16.14 8.05
C GLY A 115 -3.14 15.54 9.47
N ILE A 116 -4.28 15.55 10.16
CA ILE A 116 -4.42 14.87 11.46
C ILE A 116 -4.27 13.36 11.32
N VAL A 117 -4.90 12.72 10.32
CA VAL A 117 -4.83 11.26 10.11
C VAL A 117 -3.42 10.83 9.69
N ILE A 118 -2.72 11.61 8.86
CA ILE A 118 -1.27 11.43 8.57
C ILE A 118 -0.47 11.43 9.87
N ASN A 119 -0.71 12.39 10.77
CA ASN A 119 -0.06 12.44 12.07
C ASN A 119 -0.52 11.31 13.03
N VAL A 120 -1.73 10.77 12.88
CA VAL A 120 -2.19 9.57 13.62
C VAL A 120 -1.42 8.34 13.16
N LEU A 121 -1.19 8.14 11.86
CA LEU A 121 -0.40 7.01 11.34
C LEU A 121 1.06 7.04 11.83
N VAL A 122 1.59 8.21 12.20
CA VAL A 122 2.91 8.34 12.83
C VAL A 122 2.81 8.22 14.36
N PHE A 123 2.05 9.09 15.03
CA PHE A 123 2.12 9.26 16.49
C PHE A 123 1.04 8.50 17.27
N GLY A 124 0.05 7.92 16.60
CA GLY A 124 -1.10 7.25 17.20
C GLY A 124 -1.79 8.16 18.22
N LYS A 125 -2.06 7.62 19.41
CA LYS A 125 -2.66 8.35 20.56
C LYS A 125 -1.85 9.56 21.04
N LYS A 126 -0.64 9.82 20.51
CA LYS A 126 0.21 10.97 20.86
C LYS A 126 0.12 12.13 19.85
N VAL A 127 -0.73 12.06 18.82
CA VAL A 127 -0.86 13.11 17.78
C VAL A 127 -1.02 14.52 18.34
N LEU A 128 -1.98 14.76 19.24
CA LEU A 128 -2.28 16.11 19.77
C LEU A 128 -1.21 16.67 20.74
N ILE A 129 -0.17 15.91 21.08
CA ILE A 129 0.96 16.40 21.89
C ILE A 129 2.25 16.53 21.07
N ARG A 130 2.13 16.69 19.74
CA ARG A 130 3.22 16.84 18.77
C ARG A 130 3.01 18.03 17.82
N PRO A 131 2.72 19.26 18.31
CA PRO A 131 2.43 20.42 17.46
C PRO A 131 3.52 20.70 16.41
N GLN A 132 4.80 20.51 16.76
CA GLN A 132 5.92 20.72 15.84
C GLN A 132 5.95 19.74 14.66
N TYR A 133 5.30 18.58 14.77
CA TYR A 133 5.12 17.67 13.64
C TYR A 133 3.82 17.95 12.88
N MET A 134 2.76 18.42 13.55
CA MET A 134 1.54 18.87 12.88
C MET A 134 1.81 20.06 11.95
N ALA A 135 2.55 21.07 12.42
CA ALA A 135 2.99 22.21 11.61
C ALA A 135 3.84 21.74 10.41
N LEU A 136 4.84 20.88 10.67
CA LEU A 136 5.69 20.29 9.63
C LEU A 136 4.86 19.51 8.58
N THR A 137 3.82 18.78 8.97
CA THR A 137 2.96 18.06 8.03
C THR A 137 2.20 19.01 7.13
N PHE A 138 1.53 20.04 7.65
CA PHE A 138 0.78 20.97 6.80
C PHE A 138 1.69 21.82 5.89
N LEU A 139 2.82 22.29 6.42
CA LEU A 139 3.81 23.05 5.64
C LEU A 139 4.55 22.21 4.58
N LEU A 140 4.63 20.90 4.78
CA LEU A 140 5.07 19.98 3.72
C LEU A 140 3.94 19.67 2.74
N LEU A 141 2.70 19.42 3.19
CA LEU A 141 1.56 19.17 2.31
C LEU A 141 1.31 20.29 1.30
N TRP A 142 1.59 21.56 1.64
CA TRP A 142 1.53 22.66 0.66
C TRP A 142 2.64 22.58 -0.41
N VAL A 143 3.84 22.12 -0.04
CA VAL A 143 5.04 22.12 -0.90
C VAL A 143 5.18 20.83 -1.73
N VAL A 144 4.66 19.70 -1.24
CA VAL A 144 4.84 18.36 -1.84
C VAL A 144 3.60 17.81 -2.53
N ILE A 145 2.49 18.54 -2.55
CA ILE A 145 1.29 18.15 -3.29
C ILE A 145 1.28 18.92 -4.62
N PRO A 146 1.46 18.24 -5.76
CA PRO A 146 1.32 18.88 -7.07
C PRO A 146 -0.14 19.25 -7.33
N ASN A 147 -0.38 20.19 -8.25
CA ASN A 147 -1.73 20.51 -8.74
C ASN A 147 -2.73 20.88 -7.63
N PHE A 148 -2.27 21.53 -6.55
CA PHE A 148 -3.07 21.79 -5.35
C PHE A 148 -4.46 22.40 -5.64
N GLY A 149 -4.57 23.28 -6.63
CA GLY A 149 -5.86 23.82 -7.05
C GLY A 149 -6.82 22.75 -7.58
N MET A 150 -6.36 21.97 -8.56
CA MET A 150 -7.19 20.90 -9.13
C MET A 150 -7.50 19.82 -8.09
N ASP A 151 -6.53 19.38 -7.30
CA ASP A 151 -6.70 18.16 -6.48
C ASP A 151 -7.24 18.42 -5.06
N ALA A 152 -7.15 19.66 -4.55
CA ALA A 152 -7.62 20.03 -3.21
C ALA A 152 -8.73 21.09 -3.17
N LEU A 153 -9.01 21.84 -4.25
CA LEU A 153 -9.98 22.94 -4.23
C LEU A 153 -11.13 22.79 -5.24
N TRP A 154 -10.84 22.32 -6.46
CA TRP A 154 -11.85 22.02 -7.47
C TRP A 154 -12.72 20.82 -7.05
N HIS A 155 -14.00 20.81 -7.44
CA HIS A 155 -15.01 19.92 -6.83
C HIS A 155 -14.83 18.47 -7.29
N SER A 156 -14.66 18.24 -8.59
CA SER A 156 -14.30 16.90 -9.11
C SER A 156 -12.98 16.40 -8.54
N GLY A 157 -11.93 17.21 -8.60
CA GLY A 157 -10.60 16.79 -8.14
C GLY A 157 -10.55 16.53 -6.63
N THR A 158 -11.15 17.39 -5.79
CA THR A 158 -11.21 17.18 -4.34
C THR A 158 -12.01 15.92 -3.97
N ALA A 159 -13.05 15.56 -4.75
CA ALA A 159 -13.75 14.28 -4.59
C ALA A 159 -12.85 13.08 -4.97
N ASN A 160 -12.07 13.19 -6.05
CA ASN A 160 -11.21 12.13 -6.58
C ASN A 160 -9.88 11.95 -5.81
N TYR A 161 -9.44 12.95 -5.03
CA TYR A 161 -8.17 12.94 -4.30
C TYR A 161 -8.31 13.25 -2.81
N LEU A 162 -8.62 14.50 -2.44
CA LEU A 162 -8.59 14.93 -1.04
C LEU A 162 -9.62 14.20 -0.16
N TRP A 163 -10.89 14.14 -0.53
CA TRP A 163 -11.94 13.58 0.32
C TRP A 163 -11.88 12.06 0.46
N VAL A 164 -11.40 11.35 -0.55
CA VAL A 164 -11.13 9.91 -0.46
C VAL A 164 -9.84 9.59 0.31
N THR A 165 -8.94 10.56 0.51
CA THR A 165 -7.66 10.33 1.22
C THR A 165 -7.84 9.93 2.69
N PRO A 166 -8.67 10.61 3.51
CA PRO A 166 -9.01 10.13 4.84
C PRO A 166 -9.56 8.70 4.86
N LEU A 167 -10.26 8.21 3.82
CA LEU A 167 -10.85 6.86 3.82
C LEU A 167 -9.77 5.78 3.83
N TYR A 168 -8.84 5.80 2.87
CA TYR A 168 -7.76 4.80 2.82
C TYR A 168 -6.73 4.99 3.94
N LEU A 169 -6.48 6.23 4.39
CA LEU A 169 -5.58 6.47 5.53
C LEU A 169 -6.17 6.01 6.86
N VAL A 170 -7.47 6.19 7.11
CA VAL A 170 -8.16 5.65 8.30
C VAL A 170 -8.20 4.13 8.28
N PHE A 171 -8.40 3.52 7.10
CA PHE A 171 -8.31 2.07 6.93
C PHE A 171 -6.93 1.50 7.31
N LEU A 172 -5.84 2.22 7.05
CA LEU A 172 -4.47 1.80 7.39
C LEU A 172 -4.15 1.86 8.90
N ILE A 173 -4.87 2.65 9.71
CA ILE A 173 -4.60 2.80 11.16
C ILE A 173 -4.52 1.46 11.92
N PRO A 174 -5.53 0.56 11.87
CA PRO A 174 -5.47 -0.72 12.59
C PRO A 174 -4.31 -1.61 12.16
N TYR A 175 -3.88 -1.55 10.88
CA TYR A 175 -2.72 -2.28 10.37
C TYR A 175 -1.40 -1.69 10.89
N VAL A 176 -1.21 -0.37 10.79
CA VAL A 176 0.01 0.33 11.22
C VAL A 176 0.28 0.17 12.72
N PHE A 177 -0.76 0.05 13.54
CA PHE A 177 -0.65 -0.18 14.99
C PHE A 177 -0.93 -1.61 15.44
N ASN A 178 -1.17 -2.56 14.51
CA ASN A 178 -1.46 -3.97 14.79
C ASN A 178 -2.57 -4.16 15.86
N HIS A 179 -3.63 -3.35 15.78
CA HIS A 179 -4.48 -3.09 16.94
C HIS A 179 -5.48 -4.23 17.24
N GLN A 180 -5.28 -4.88 18.39
CA GLN A 180 -6.32 -5.70 19.02
C GLN A 180 -7.40 -4.79 19.63
N THR A 181 -8.62 -4.89 19.09
CA THR A 181 -9.82 -4.20 19.60
C THR A 181 -10.43 -4.96 20.78
N LYS A 182 -11.21 -4.27 21.62
CA LYS A 182 -12.14 -4.92 22.58
C LYS A 182 -13.42 -5.45 21.92
N PHE A 183 -13.74 -4.97 20.71
CA PHE A 183 -15.00 -5.27 20.00
C PHE A 183 -14.69 -5.88 18.62
N PRO A 184 -14.44 -7.20 18.53
CA PRO A 184 -13.96 -7.84 17.30
C PRO A 184 -14.96 -7.72 16.14
N ALA A 185 -16.27 -7.89 16.40
CA ALA A 185 -17.32 -7.74 15.39
C ALA A 185 -17.42 -6.31 14.83
N LEU A 186 -17.27 -5.28 15.69
CA LEU A 186 -17.27 -3.88 15.23
C LEU A 186 -16.04 -3.58 14.34
N ARG A 187 -14.87 -4.14 14.67
CA ARG A 187 -13.67 -4.08 13.81
C ARG A 187 -13.91 -4.82 12.49
N PHE A 188 -14.56 -5.98 12.51
CA PHE A 188 -14.86 -6.76 11.30
C PHE A 188 -15.74 -5.95 10.33
N GLY A 189 -16.85 -5.39 10.81
CA GLY A 189 -17.72 -4.53 10.00
C GLY A 189 -17.00 -3.26 9.50
N PHE A 190 -16.26 -2.58 10.37
CA PHE A 190 -15.43 -1.43 10.00
C PHE A 190 -14.41 -1.77 8.90
N ILE A 191 -13.71 -2.92 9.03
CA ILE A 191 -12.69 -3.35 8.07
C ILE A 191 -13.32 -3.69 6.70
N ILE A 192 -14.51 -4.29 6.66
CA ILE A 192 -15.21 -4.54 5.40
C ILE A 192 -15.64 -3.21 4.75
N ILE A 193 -16.35 -2.35 5.49
CA ILE A 193 -16.88 -1.09 4.96
C ILE A 193 -15.73 -0.18 4.48
N MET A 194 -14.72 0.03 5.33
CA MET A 194 -13.56 0.85 4.98
C MET A 194 -12.68 0.20 3.90
N GLY A 195 -12.66 -1.14 3.79
CA GLY A 195 -12.01 -1.85 2.69
C GLY A 195 -12.67 -1.57 1.34
N ILE A 196 -14.02 -1.59 1.27
CA ILE A 196 -14.76 -1.22 0.05
C ILE A 196 -14.52 0.25 -0.30
N LEU A 197 -14.61 1.15 0.69
CA LEU A 197 -14.42 2.59 0.47
C LEU A 197 -12.99 2.93 0.03
N ALA A 198 -11.97 2.31 0.65
CA ALA A 198 -10.58 2.50 0.28
C ALA A 198 -10.24 1.82 -1.07
N GLY A 199 -10.92 0.74 -1.43
CA GLY A 199 -10.72 0.02 -2.70
C GLY A 199 -11.40 0.69 -3.89
N THR A 200 -12.49 1.42 -3.64
CA THR A 200 -13.22 2.23 -4.64
C THR A 200 -12.94 3.73 -4.54
N ALA A 201 -11.86 4.12 -3.84
CA ALA A 201 -11.45 5.50 -3.61
C ALA A 201 -10.99 6.18 -4.91
N ASN A 202 -9.93 5.61 -5.47
CA ASN A 202 -9.19 6.04 -6.66
C ASN A 202 -8.33 4.82 -7.03
N GLU A 203 -8.51 4.27 -8.23
CA GLU A 203 -7.97 2.98 -8.71
C GLU A 203 -6.46 2.81 -8.56
N ILE A 204 -5.72 3.92 -8.45
CA ILE A 204 -4.28 3.92 -8.30
C ILE A 204 -3.89 4.07 -6.81
N ALA A 205 -4.74 4.67 -5.96
CA ALA A 205 -4.51 4.85 -4.51
C ALA A 205 -5.01 3.64 -3.69
N SER A 206 -6.08 3.01 -4.15
CA SER A 206 -6.53 1.69 -3.69
C SER A 206 -5.41 0.65 -3.84
N SER A 207 -4.81 0.53 -5.02
CA SER A 207 -3.68 -0.38 -5.28
C SER A 207 -2.44 -0.10 -4.41
N GLN A 208 -2.10 1.18 -4.13
CA GLN A 208 -1.06 1.50 -3.12
C GLN A 208 -1.44 0.97 -1.73
N THR A 209 -2.71 1.13 -1.36
CA THR A 209 -3.23 0.68 -0.08
C THR A 209 -3.24 -0.84 0.01
N VAL A 210 -3.51 -1.57 -1.09
CA VAL A 210 -3.41 -3.05 -1.16
C VAL A 210 -2.00 -3.49 -0.83
N ILE A 211 -0.99 -2.84 -1.42
CA ILE A 211 0.42 -3.18 -1.20
C ILE A 211 0.86 -2.84 0.23
N ALA A 212 0.47 -1.69 0.77
CA ALA A 212 0.76 -1.34 2.16
C ALA A 212 0.07 -2.29 3.17
N VAL A 213 -1.19 -2.63 2.95
CA VAL A 213 -1.96 -3.58 3.77
C VAL A 213 -1.38 -4.98 3.68
N PHE A 214 -0.97 -5.45 2.50
CA PHE A 214 -0.29 -6.74 2.32
C PHE A 214 1.02 -6.77 3.12
N LEU A 215 1.88 -5.76 2.96
CA LEU A 215 3.18 -5.70 3.64
C LEU A 215 3.04 -5.61 5.17
N LEU A 216 2.09 -4.82 5.70
CA LEU A 216 1.78 -4.77 7.13
C LEU A 216 1.18 -6.09 7.64
N SER A 217 0.30 -6.73 6.87
CA SER A 217 -0.34 -7.98 7.26
C SER A 217 0.63 -9.16 7.25
N PHE A 218 1.53 -9.20 6.27
CA PHE A 218 2.50 -10.28 6.09
C PHE A 218 3.69 -10.17 7.06
N PHE A 219 4.29 -8.98 7.23
CA PHE A 219 5.51 -8.80 8.03
C PHE A 219 5.27 -8.43 9.50
N ASP A 220 4.06 -8.03 9.91
CA ASP A 220 3.71 -7.74 11.32
C ASP A 220 2.57 -8.67 11.81
N ASN A 221 2.51 -9.91 11.31
CA ASN A 221 1.57 -10.92 11.80
C ASN A 221 2.11 -11.71 13.00
N LYS A 222 1.86 -11.16 14.20
CA LYS A 222 2.13 -11.80 15.50
C LYS A 222 1.14 -12.91 15.83
N HIS A 223 -0.02 -12.92 15.18
CA HIS A 223 -0.97 -14.02 15.16
C HIS A 223 -1.42 -14.15 13.71
N PHE A 224 -0.97 -15.19 13.02
CA PHE A 224 -1.25 -15.36 11.59
C PHE A 224 -2.75 -15.60 11.33
N GLU A 225 -3.42 -16.21 12.31
CA GLU A 225 -4.86 -16.47 12.46
C GLU A 225 -5.73 -15.22 12.71
N ASN A 226 -5.20 -13.98 12.62
CA ASN A 226 -6.03 -12.78 12.73
C ASN A 226 -6.80 -12.54 11.42
N ASP A 227 -7.91 -13.28 11.23
CA ASP A 227 -8.76 -13.25 10.03
C ASP A 227 -9.01 -11.84 9.49
N TRP A 228 -9.33 -10.89 10.38
CA TRP A 228 -9.65 -9.51 10.02
C TRP A 228 -8.61 -8.83 9.13
N LYS A 229 -7.31 -9.15 9.26
CA LYS A 229 -6.28 -8.55 8.40
C LYS A 229 -6.42 -9.01 6.96
N TRP A 230 -6.55 -10.33 6.80
CA TRP A 230 -6.71 -10.98 5.50
C TRP A 230 -8.07 -10.67 4.88
N ILE A 231 -9.14 -10.64 5.67
CA ILE A 231 -10.47 -10.18 5.24
C ILE A 231 -10.39 -8.75 4.71
N GLY A 232 -9.76 -7.82 5.43
CA GLY A 232 -9.62 -6.45 4.94
C GLY A 232 -8.75 -6.34 3.69
N LEU A 233 -7.70 -7.16 3.55
CA LEU A 233 -6.92 -7.24 2.31
C LEU A 233 -7.75 -7.79 1.14
N ILE A 234 -8.58 -8.82 1.39
CA ILE A 234 -9.48 -9.43 0.39
C ILE A 234 -10.56 -8.42 -0.01
N THR A 235 -11.25 -7.79 0.94
CA THR A 235 -12.29 -6.81 0.65
C THR A 235 -11.74 -5.58 -0.09
N LEU A 236 -10.59 -5.06 0.35
CA LEU A 236 -9.89 -3.98 -0.36
C LEU A 236 -9.48 -4.41 -1.77
N GLY A 237 -8.82 -5.57 -1.91
CA GLY A 237 -8.31 -6.06 -3.18
C GLY A 237 -9.41 -6.45 -4.18
N MET A 238 -10.55 -6.96 -3.70
CA MET A 238 -11.73 -7.20 -4.54
C MET A 238 -12.38 -5.90 -4.99
N ALA A 239 -12.51 -4.91 -4.11
CA ALA A 239 -13.04 -3.59 -4.46
C ALA A 239 -12.13 -2.84 -5.45
N ASP A 240 -10.81 -2.91 -5.26
CA ASP A 240 -9.79 -2.39 -6.17
C ASP A 240 -9.82 -3.11 -7.53
N PHE A 241 -9.83 -4.44 -7.53
CA PHE A 241 -9.93 -5.24 -8.75
C PHE A 241 -11.22 -4.97 -9.54
N ILE A 242 -12.37 -4.89 -8.87
CA ILE A 242 -13.64 -4.52 -9.52
C ILE A 242 -13.54 -3.12 -10.13
N SER A 243 -12.88 -2.18 -9.45
CA SER A 243 -12.70 -0.82 -9.95
C SER A 243 -11.84 -0.81 -11.21
N ILE A 244 -10.63 -1.36 -11.15
CA ILE A 244 -9.69 -1.45 -12.28
C ILE A 244 -10.32 -2.21 -13.46
N PHE A 245 -10.96 -3.35 -13.20
CA PHE A 245 -11.60 -4.16 -14.24
C PHE A 245 -12.75 -3.40 -14.93
N ARG A 246 -13.52 -2.59 -14.19
CA ARG A 246 -14.61 -1.78 -14.77
C ARG A 246 -14.08 -0.64 -15.64
N ASP A 247 -13.07 0.09 -15.20
CA ASP A 247 -12.50 1.19 -16.00
C ASP A 247 -11.95 0.68 -17.35
N VAL A 248 -11.26 -0.47 -17.33
CA VAL A 248 -10.73 -1.12 -18.55
C VAL A 248 -11.85 -1.67 -19.45
N THR A 249 -12.85 -2.38 -18.89
CA THR A 249 -13.83 -3.12 -19.72
C THR A 249 -15.09 -2.34 -20.11
N ALA A 250 -15.47 -1.30 -19.37
CA ALA A 250 -16.73 -0.58 -19.59
C ALA A 250 -16.62 0.61 -20.56
N GLY A 251 -15.43 0.86 -21.13
CA GLY A 251 -15.18 2.06 -21.94
C GLY A 251 -14.90 3.31 -21.10
N GLY A 252 -14.20 3.16 -19.96
CA GLY A 252 -13.91 4.25 -19.03
C GLY A 252 -12.94 5.30 -19.58
N GLU A 253 -12.71 6.38 -18.82
CA GLU A 253 -11.98 7.59 -19.26
C GLU A 253 -10.56 7.30 -19.79
N MET A 254 -9.93 6.18 -19.39
CA MET A 254 -8.61 5.75 -19.87
C MET A 254 -8.65 4.62 -20.91
N SER A 255 -9.80 3.94 -21.12
CA SER A 255 -9.93 2.75 -21.98
C SER A 255 -9.43 2.96 -23.42
N GLY A 256 -9.85 4.06 -24.06
CA GLY A 256 -9.44 4.41 -25.44
C GLY A 256 -7.98 4.88 -25.58
N ALA A 257 -7.26 5.04 -24.47
CA ALA A 257 -5.85 5.44 -24.46
C ALA A 257 -4.91 4.22 -24.29
N TYR A 258 -5.38 3.10 -23.73
CA TYR A 258 -4.58 1.88 -23.67
C TYR A 258 -4.34 1.31 -25.07
N GLY A 259 -3.10 0.89 -25.35
CA GLY A 259 -2.69 0.34 -26.64
C GLY A 259 -2.42 1.35 -27.76
N THR A 260 -2.80 2.63 -27.62
CA THR A 260 -2.60 3.67 -28.66
C THR A 260 -1.33 4.51 -28.49
N LYS A 261 -0.61 4.36 -27.37
CA LYS A 261 0.63 5.10 -27.06
C LYS A 261 1.75 4.18 -26.58
N SER A 262 3.00 4.59 -26.82
CA SER A 262 4.20 3.93 -26.30
C SER A 262 4.45 4.26 -24.82
N PHE A 263 5.11 3.35 -24.08
CA PHE A 263 5.41 3.53 -22.66
C PHE A 263 6.41 4.67 -22.42
N GLN A 264 5.98 5.73 -21.73
CA GLN A 264 6.75 6.97 -21.58
C GLN A 264 7.65 6.96 -20.33
N ILE A 265 8.50 5.93 -20.18
CA ILE A 265 9.33 5.71 -18.98
C ILE A 265 10.22 6.92 -18.64
N GLY A 266 10.76 7.62 -19.65
CA GLY A 266 11.55 8.85 -19.43
C GLY A 266 10.73 9.98 -18.81
N MET A 267 9.50 10.20 -19.29
CA MET A 267 8.57 11.18 -18.71
C MET A 267 8.15 10.77 -17.30
N LEU A 268 7.86 9.50 -17.07
CA LEU A 268 7.53 8.97 -15.75
C LEU A 268 8.64 9.24 -14.72
N ILE A 269 9.91 9.03 -15.10
CA ILE A 269 11.07 9.33 -14.24
C ILE A 269 11.17 10.84 -14.01
N SER A 270 11.04 11.67 -15.06
CA SER A 270 11.08 13.13 -14.95
C SER A 270 10.00 13.67 -14.00
N GLU A 271 8.74 13.26 -14.18
CA GLU A 271 7.62 13.65 -13.31
C GLU A 271 7.78 13.11 -11.89
N THR A 272 8.32 11.91 -11.70
CA THR A 272 8.61 11.38 -10.35
C THR A 272 9.69 12.19 -9.64
N VAL A 273 10.74 12.62 -10.36
CA VAL A 273 11.80 13.47 -9.80
C VAL A 273 11.27 14.87 -9.49
N HIS A 274 10.54 15.50 -10.41
CA HIS A 274 9.94 16.82 -10.25
C HIS A 274 8.91 16.87 -9.11
N THR A 275 7.93 15.95 -9.10
CA THR A 275 6.84 15.97 -8.10
C THR A 275 7.22 15.33 -6.76
N SER A 276 8.07 14.30 -6.73
CA SER A 276 8.31 13.46 -5.55
C SER A 276 9.78 13.41 -5.09
N GLY A 277 10.72 13.90 -5.91
CA GLY A 277 12.16 13.68 -5.74
C GLY A 277 12.73 14.17 -4.40
N LEU A 278 12.26 15.32 -3.89
CA LEU A 278 12.68 15.86 -2.60
C LEU A 278 12.32 14.93 -1.43
N LEU A 279 11.08 14.42 -1.40
CA LEU A 279 10.64 13.46 -0.38
C LEU A 279 11.35 12.12 -0.53
N ILE A 280 11.54 11.64 -1.76
CA ILE A 280 12.27 10.40 -2.06
C ILE A 280 13.71 10.48 -1.52
N LEU A 281 14.44 11.56 -1.82
CA LEU A 281 15.81 11.77 -1.36
C LEU A 281 15.90 11.86 0.17
N ALA A 282 14.99 12.61 0.80
CA ALA A 282 14.92 12.73 2.26
C ALA A 282 14.62 11.38 2.92
N CYS A 283 13.70 10.58 2.36
CA CYS A 283 13.40 9.23 2.82
C CYS A 283 14.61 8.30 2.66
N LEU A 284 15.27 8.28 1.50
CA LEU A 284 16.46 7.45 1.25
C LEU A 284 17.58 7.75 2.24
N PHE A 285 17.89 9.03 2.48
CA PHE A 285 18.90 9.46 3.45
C PHE A 285 18.58 8.96 4.88
N LEU A 286 17.33 9.12 5.33
CA LEU A 286 16.89 8.65 6.64
C LEU A 286 16.84 7.11 6.74
N ILE A 287 16.44 6.42 5.66
CA ILE A 287 16.51 4.95 5.55
C ILE A 287 17.95 4.48 5.74
N ILE A 288 18.93 5.05 5.02
CA ILE A 288 20.35 4.69 5.13
C ILE A 288 20.84 4.86 6.57
N ILE A 289 20.58 6.00 7.20
CA ILE A 289 21.01 6.26 8.59
C ILE A 289 20.38 5.26 9.57
N LEU A 290 19.09 4.97 9.44
CA LEU A 290 18.38 4.02 10.31
C LEU A 290 18.80 2.57 10.05
N VAL A 291 19.04 2.17 8.79
CA VAL A 291 19.50 0.82 8.41
C VAL A 291 20.91 0.56 8.94
N ILE A 292 21.81 1.56 8.89
CA ILE A 292 23.15 1.48 9.50
C ILE A 292 23.04 1.32 11.02
N ASN A 293 22.18 2.12 11.66
CA ASN A 293 22.06 2.13 13.12
C ASN A 293 21.10 1.07 13.70
N ARG A 294 20.46 0.22 12.88
CA ARG A 294 19.38 -0.70 13.30
C ARG A 294 19.73 -1.60 14.48
N LYS A 295 20.98 -2.04 14.61
CA LYS A 295 21.46 -2.84 15.75
C LYS A 295 21.31 -2.14 17.12
N LYS A 296 21.16 -0.81 17.15
CA LYS A 296 20.96 -0.01 18.37
C LYS A 296 19.48 0.11 18.78
N MET A 297 18.54 -0.24 17.91
CA MET A 297 17.09 -0.12 18.12
C MET A 297 16.34 -1.23 17.39
N VAL A 298 16.07 -2.31 18.11
CA VAL A 298 15.38 -3.50 17.61
C VAL A 298 13.94 -3.51 18.15
N ASP A 299 12.94 -3.62 17.28
CA ASP A 299 11.63 -4.15 17.69
C ASP A 299 11.73 -5.68 17.70
N SER A 300 11.75 -6.28 18.88
CA SER A 300 11.81 -7.74 19.06
C SER A 300 10.57 -8.46 18.55
N THR A 301 9.50 -7.73 18.24
CA THR A 301 8.20 -8.27 17.81
C THR A 301 8.00 -8.24 16.30
N LEU A 302 9.04 -7.88 15.53
CA LEU A 302 9.09 -7.96 14.06
C LEU A 302 10.10 -9.04 13.61
N PRO A 303 9.80 -9.81 12.53
CA PRO A 303 10.58 -10.98 12.12
C PRO A 303 12.01 -10.69 11.65
N TYR A 304 12.36 -9.42 11.40
CA TYR A 304 13.71 -9.01 10.99
C TYR A 304 14.46 -8.18 12.04
N GLN A 305 13.94 -8.06 13.27
CA GLN A 305 14.57 -7.29 14.35
C GLN A 305 14.99 -5.87 13.92
N ILE A 306 14.05 -5.11 13.37
CA ILE A 306 14.24 -3.74 12.89
C ILE A 306 13.42 -2.75 13.71
N HIS A 307 13.84 -1.49 13.77
CA HIS A 307 13.08 -0.47 14.48
C HIS A 307 11.68 -0.27 13.85
N ARG A 308 10.61 -0.22 14.66
CA ARG A 308 9.22 -0.06 14.20
C ARG A 308 9.03 1.10 13.21
N ARG A 309 9.72 2.22 13.43
CA ARG A 309 9.69 3.40 12.55
C ARG A 309 10.32 3.15 11.18
N LEU A 310 11.43 2.40 11.15
CA LEU A 310 12.06 1.99 9.91
C LEU A 310 11.16 1.02 9.14
N PHE A 311 10.52 0.06 9.83
CA PHE A 311 9.55 -0.85 9.20
C PHE A 311 8.37 -0.10 8.56
N VAL A 312 7.63 0.69 9.33
CA VAL A 312 6.47 1.44 8.81
C VAL A 312 6.90 2.42 7.72
N GLY A 313 8.03 3.12 7.91
CA GLY A 313 8.61 4.00 6.90
C GLY A 313 8.90 3.28 5.58
N LEU A 314 9.55 2.12 5.63
CA LEU A 314 9.83 1.30 4.45
C LEU A 314 8.55 0.79 3.77
N VAL A 315 7.51 0.39 4.51
CA VAL A 315 6.26 -0.07 3.89
C VAL A 315 5.59 1.05 3.09
N PHE A 316 5.45 2.25 3.66
CA PHE A 316 4.87 3.39 2.94
C PHE A 316 5.74 3.83 1.76
N PHE A 317 7.08 3.76 1.89
CA PHE A 317 8.02 4.06 0.80
C PHE A 317 7.90 3.06 -0.36
N ILE A 318 7.84 1.75 -0.07
CA ILE A 318 7.69 0.69 -1.08
C ILE A 318 6.32 0.77 -1.76
N ALA A 319 5.24 1.02 -1.01
CA ALA A 319 3.90 1.21 -1.59
C ALA A 319 3.80 2.47 -2.48
N ALA A 320 4.48 3.56 -2.14
CA ALA A 320 4.59 4.74 -3.01
C ALA A 320 5.36 4.43 -4.31
N PHE A 321 6.48 3.71 -4.23
CA PHE A 321 7.25 3.29 -5.42
C PHE A 321 6.51 2.26 -6.28
N ALA A 322 5.72 1.37 -5.69
CA ALA A 322 4.96 0.38 -6.45
C ALA A 322 3.90 1.04 -7.36
N ARG A 323 3.32 2.19 -6.96
CA ARG A 323 2.50 3.02 -7.85
C ARG A 323 3.30 3.62 -9.00
N VAL A 324 4.51 4.14 -8.76
CA VAL A 324 5.38 4.59 -9.87
C VAL A 324 5.63 3.44 -10.84
N GLY A 325 5.83 2.21 -10.35
CA GLY A 325 5.88 1.01 -11.17
C GLY A 325 4.60 0.72 -11.96
N ALA A 326 3.42 0.88 -11.35
CA ALA A 326 2.13 0.71 -12.02
C ALA A 326 1.88 1.78 -13.11
N LEU A 327 2.38 3.00 -12.95
CA LEU A 327 2.28 4.06 -13.96
C LEU A 327 3.12 3.79 -15.22
N ILE A 328 4.02 2.80 -15.22
CA ILE A 328 4.74 2.38 -16.44
C ILE A 328 3.78 1.92 -17.54
N ILE A 329 2.64 1.32 -17.18
CA ILE A 329 1.60 0.87 -18.14
C ILE A 329 0.51 1.93 -18.39
N SER A 330 0.60 3.12 -17.78
CA SER A 330 -0.38 4.19 -18.01
C SER A 330 -0.16 4.88 -19.37
N PRO A 331 -1.22 5.12 -20.16
CA PRO A 331 -1.14 5.88 -21.41
C PRO A 331 -1.19 7.41 -21.20
N LEU A 332 -1.35 7.86 -19.95
CA LEU A 332 -1.36 9.26 -19.53
C LEU A 332 -0.57 9.40 -18.22
N ILE A 333 0.37 10.35 -18.21
CA ILE A 333 1.14 10.73 -17.03
C ILE A 333 0.87 12.21 -16.82
N GLU A 334 0.22 12.55 -15.72
CA GLU A 334 -0.13 13.93 -15.35
C GLU A 334 0.19 14.15 -13.87
N ALA A 335 0.66 15.33 -13.50
CA ALA A 335 1.19 15.57 -12.14
C ALA A 335 0.17 15.28 -11.01
N ARG A 336 -1.15 15.40 -11.26
CA ARG A 336 -2.20 15.05 -10.28
C ARG A 336 -2.17 13.58 -9.85
N ILE A 337 -1.65 12.72 -10.72
CA ILE A 337 -1.50 11.29 -10.48
C ILE A 337 -0.42 11.01 -9.40
N PHE A 338 0.35 12.01 -8.96
CA PHE A 338 1.32 11.87 -7.86
C PHE A 338 0.78 12.26 -6.47
N TRP A 339 -0.46 12.73 -6.33
CA TRP A 339 -1.08 13.10 -5.04
C TRP A 339 -0.79 12.08 -3.92
N SER A 340 -1.26 10.84 -4.08
CA SER A 340 -1.12 9.81 -3.05
C SER A 340 0.24 9.12 -3.04
N ASN A 341 1.09 9.29 -4.06
CA ASN A 341 2.54 9.00 -3.92
C ASN A 341 3.11 9.89 -2.81
N ASN A 342 2.85 11.20 -2.89
CA ASN A 342 3.42 12.17 -1.95
C ASN A 342 2.77 12.12 -0.56
N ILE A 343 1.48 11.76 -0.45
CA ILE A 343 0.89 11.38 0.86
C ILE A 343 1.64 10.20 1.49
N PHE A 344 1.90 9.12 0.74
CA PHE A 344 2.61 7.95 1.27
C PHE A 344 4.10 8.24 1.55
N PHE A 345 4.79 8.97 0.68
CA PHE A 345 6.16 9.43 0.93
C PHE A 345 6.25 10.36 2.14
N LEU A 346 5.24 11.21 2.40
CA LEU A 346 5.20 12.06 3.59
C LEU A 346 4.98 11.23 4.88
N ILE A 347 4.09 10.23 4.86
CA ILE A 347 3.90 9.30 5.99
C ILE A 347 5.18 8.49 6.25
N SER A 348 5.91 8.11 5.18
CA SER A 348 7.22 7.47 5.26
C SER A 348 8.24 8.40 5.92
N PHE A 349 8.43 9.61 5.36
CA PHE A 349 9.34 10.64 5.85
C PHE A 349 9.11 10.94 7.33
N LEU A 350 7.86 11.20 7.75
CA LEU A 350 7.55 11.52 9.14
C LEU A 350 7.83 10.36 10.10
N ASN A 351 7.60 9.10 9.68
CA ASN A 351 8.00 7.93 10.46
C ASN A 351 9.52 7.81 10.58
N LEU A 352 10.24 7.88 9.46
CA LEU A 352 11.70 7.77 9.39
C LEU A 352 12.38 8.90 10.19
N PHE A 353 11.92 10.14 10.02
CA PHE A 353 12.45 11.32 10.68
C PHE A 353 12.19 11.28 12.19
N PHE A 354 10.99 10.89 12.64
CA PHE A 354 10.77 10.69 14.06
C PHE A 354 11.60 9.52 14.62
N GLY A 355 11.78 8.44 13.85
CA GLY A 355 12.67 7.34 14.21
C GLY A 355 14.14 7.75 14.37
N TYR A 356 14.62 8.72 13.57
CA TYR A 356 15.94 9.33 13.73
C TYR A 356 16.04 10.14 15.04
N VAL A 357 14.99 10.88 15.41
CA VAL A 357 14.96 11.61 16.69
C VAL A 357 14.88 10.66 17.89
N GLU A 358 14.16 9.54 17.78
CA GLU A 358 14.14 8.47 18.79
C GLU A 358 15.54 7.81 18.95
N LEU A 359 16.24 7.54 17.84
CA LEU A 359 17.63 7.03 17.84
C LEU A 359 18.61 7.95 18.54
N ARG A 360 18.41 9.27 18.46
CA ARG A 360 19.21 10.27 19.19
C ARG A 360 18.69 10.51 20.61
N LYS A 361 18.03 9.51 21.21
CA LYS A 361 17.43 9.50 22.57
C LYS A 361 16.49 10.69 22.83
N ASN A 362 15.86 11.25 21.80
CA ASN A 362 15.06 12.49 21.86
C ASN A 362 15.84 13.70 22.44
N HIS A 363 17.15 13.79 22.19
CA HIS A 363 17.98 14.92 22.61
C HIS A 363 17.40 16.27 22.16
N PHE A 364 17.55 17.31 23.00
CA PHE A 364 16.90 18.61 22.82
C PHE A 364 17.08 19.19 21.40
N ILE A 365 18.33 19.23 20.92
CA ILE A 365 18.69 19.73 19.57
C ILE A 365 17.94 18.95 18.47
N THR A 366 17.94 17.61 18.53
CA THR A 366 17.24 16.79 17.53
C THR A 366 15.72 16.88 17.65
N ARG A 367 15.19 17.23 18.82
CA ARG A 367 13.77 17.51 19.04
C ARG A 367 13.34 18.89 18.51
N SER A 368 14.25 19.85 18.36
CA SER A 368 13.97 21.14 17.70
C SER A 368 14.02 21.08 16.16
N TYR A 369 14.61 20.05 15.55
CA TYR A 369 14.69 19.95 14.08
C TYR A 369 13.34 20.12 13.35
N PRO A 370 12.21 19.53 13.78
CA PRO A 370 10.92 19.78 13.13
C PRO A 370 10.49 21.26 13.19
N ILE A 371 10.81 21.97 14.28
CA ILE A 371 10.52 23.40 14.44
C ILE A 371 11.38 24.21 13.48
N LEU A 372 12.68 23.93 13.40
CA LEU A 372 13.60 24.61 12.49
C LEU A 372 13.20 24.41 11.02
N ILE A 373 12.82 23.19 10.63
CA ILE A 373 12.32 22.90 9.28
C ILE A 373 10.99 23.60 9.03
N SER A 374 10.05 23.60 9.99
CA SER A 374 8.80 24.37 9.86
C SER A 374 9.05 25.87 9.69
N LEU A 375 10.00 26.46 10.43
CA LEU A 375 10.37 27.87 10.27
C LEU A 375 10.91 28.14 8.86
N VAL A 376 11.83 27.31 8.35
CA VAL A 376 12.34 27.41 6.97
C VAL A 376 11.20 27.28 5.94
N LEU A 377 10.28 26.34 6.14
CA LEU A 377 9.14 26.16 5.23
C LEU A 377 8.20 27.37 5.23
N VAL A 378 8.03 28.10 6.34
CA VAL A 378 7.19 29.32 6.38
C VAL A 378 7.70 30.42 5.43
N PHE A 379 9.02 30.57 5.27
CA PHE A 379 9.62 31.50 4.27
C PHE A 379 9.24 31.15 2.82
N ILE A 380 8.96 29.87 2.54
CA ILE A 380 8.58 29.38 1.20
C ILE A 380 7.06 29.41 1.04
N ASN A 381 6.33 28.99 2.07
CA ASN A 381 4.89 28.75 2.03
C ASN A 381 4.10 30.06 1.86
N ILE A 382 4.42 31.13 2.58
CA ILE A 382 3.59 32.35 2.55
C ILE A 382 3.66 33.07 1.18
N PRO A 383 4.84 33.35 0.59
CA PRO A 383 4.90 33.93 -0.77
C PRO A 383 4.31 33.01 -1.85
N SER A 384 4.43 31.70 -1.68
CA SER A 384 3.81 30.70 -2.55
C SER A 384 2.28 30.76 -2.48
N TYR A 385 1.73 30.88 -1.26
CA TYR A 385 0.29 31.06 -1.03
C TYR A 385 -0.22 32.38 -1.58
N GLU A 386 0.45 33.51 -1.32
CA GLU A 386 0.06 34.84 -1.84
C GLU A 386 -0.04 34.83 -3.38
N LYS A 387 0.98 34.29 -4.05
CA LYS A 387 1.00 34.14 -5.52
C LYS A 387 -0.10 33.21 -6.03
N PHE A 388 -0.29 32.05 -5.38
CA PHE A 388 -1.34 31.11 -5.76
C PHE A 388 -2.74 31.71 -5.56
N PHE A 389 -2.95 32.41 -4.44
CA PHE A 389 -4.22 33.05 -4.09
C PHE A 389 -4.59 34.17 -5.07
N ALA A 390 -3.60 34.98 -5.50
CA ALA A 390 -3.80 35.95 -6.58
C ALA A 390 -4.28 35.28 -7.88
N ASN A 391 -3.66 34.17 -8.29
CA ASN A 391 -4.05 33.44 -9.49
C ASN A 391 -5.45 32.81 -9.39
N VAL A 392 -5.82 32.25 -8.22
CA VAL A 392 -7.18 31.74 -7.96
C VAL A 392 -8.21 32.86 -8.11
N ARG A 393 -7.96 34.06 -7.57
CA ARG A 393 -8.88 35.20 -7.70
C ARG A 393 -9.07 35.69 -9.14
N ILE A 394 -8.06 35.57 -10.01
CA ILE A 394 -8.21 35.88 -11.44
C ILE A 394 -9.20 34.89 -12.08
N GLY A 395 -9.05 33.58 -11.82
CA GLY A 395 -9.97 32.57 -12.33
C GLY A 395 -11.40 32.72 -11.77
N ASP A 396 -11.54 32.98 -10.47
CA ASP A 396 -12.84 33.20 -9.82
C ASP A 396 -13.61 34.38 -10.43
N ASN A 397 -12.96 35.52 -10.67
CA ASN A 397 -13.56 36.68 -11.33
C ASN A 397 -14.10 36.33 -12.74
N ILE A 398 -13.37 35.50 -13.49
CA ILE A 398 -13.76 35.00 -14.82
C ILE A 398 -15.02 34.11 -14.70
N ILE A 399 -15.03 33.14 -13.79
CA ILE A 399 -16.18 32.25 -13.55
C ILE A 399 -17.40 33.03 -13.05
N TYR A 400 -17.20 34.00 -12.15
CA TYR A 400 -18.23 34.90 -11.63
C TYR A 400 -18.88 35.72 -12.77
N THR A 401 -18.06 36.27 -13.67
CA THR A 401 -18.52 37.02 -14.85
C THR A 401 -19.35 36.13 -15.79
N CYS A 402 -18.85 34.93 -16.14
CA CYS A 402 -19.60 33.95 -16.94
C CYS A 402 -20.96 33.58 -16.31
N ASN A 403 -20.96 33.20 -15.04
CA ASN A 403 -22.18 32.80 -14.32
C ASN A 403 -23.23 33.93 -14.30
N ARG A 404 -22.80 35.19 -14.18
CA ARG A 404 -23.69 36.35 -14.30
C ARG A 404 -24.23 36.54 -15.72
N ILE A 405 -23.40 36.43 -16.76
CA ILE A 405 -23.85 36.52 -18.16
C ILE A 405 -24.88 35.44 -18.46
N PHE A 406 -24.65 34.18 -18.05
CA PHE A 406 -25.57 33.07 -18.28
C PHE A 406 -26.90 33.25 -17.52
N ALA A 407 -26.85 33.72 -16.27
CA ALA A 407 -28.05 34.02 -15.47
C ALA A 407 -28.86 35.19 -16.05
N GLN A 408 -28.20 36.25 -16.53
CA GLN A 408 -28.85 37.39 -17.16
C GLN A 408 -29.47 37.01 -18.51
N ALA A 409 -28.77 36.24 -19.35
CA ALA A 409 -29.30 35.73 -20.62
C ALA A 409 -30.59 34.91 -20.40
N ARG A 410 -30.62 34.02 -19.39
CA ARG A 410 -31.84 33.30 -18.98
C ARG A 410 -32.96 34.26 -18.57
N LYS A 411 -32.66 35.25 -17.73
CA LYS A 411 -33.62 36.24 -17.22
C LYS A 411 -34.24 37.09 -18.36
N GLU A 412 -33.46 37.36 -19.40
CA GLU A 412 -33.87 38.09 -20.61
C GLU A 412 -34.52 37.18 -21.67
N GLY A 413 -34.68 35.88 -21.42
CA GLY A 413 -35.25 34.92 -22.38
C GLY A 413 -34.35 34.64 -23.60
N LYS A 414 -33.07 35.00 -23.55
CA LYS A 414 -32.13 34.82 -24.68
C LYS A 414 -31.78 33.36 -24.86
N ASN A 415 -31.80 32.91 -26.13
CA ASN A 415 -31.45 31.54 -26.49
C ASN A 415 -29.94 31.26 -26.44
N GLU A 416 -29.10 32.27 -26.62
CA GLU A 416 -27.63 32.14 -26.63
C GLU A 416 -27.00 33.04 -25.55
N ALA A 417 -25.86 32.60 -25.02
CA ALA A 417 -25.02 33.39 -24.11
C ALA A 417 -23.53 33.24 -24.49
N VAL A 418 -22.70 34.22 -24.11
CA VAL A 418 -21.28 34.25 -24.50
C VAL A 418 -20.38 34.24 -23.27
N ALA A 419 -19.51 33.24 -23.19
CA ALA A 419 -18.50 33.06 -22.17
C ALA A 419 -17.21 33.84 -22.46
N THR A 420 -16.51 34.22 -21.39
CA THR A 420 -15.14 34.73 -21.43
C THR A 420 -14.17 33.62 -21.82
N GLY A 421 -13.12 33.95 -22.58
CA GLY A 421 -11.94 33.07 -22.64
C GLY A 421 -11.23 33.04 -21.29
N MET A 422 -10.64 31.89 -20.94
CA MET A 422 -9.71 31.82 -19.80
C MET A 422 -8.27 32.02 -20.30
N PRO A 423 -7.43 32.82 -19.62
CA PRO A 423 -6.01 32.91 -19.94
C PRO A 423 -5.33 31.54 -19.86
N GLY A 424 -4.28 31.33 -20.66
CA GLY A 424 -3.57 30.06 -20.73
C GLY A 424 -2.92 29.63 -19.40
N THR A 425 -2.57 28.35 -19.29
CA THR A 425 -1.86 27.81 -18.12
C THR A 425 -0.51 28.50 -17.86
N SER A 426 0.12 29.05 -18.89
CA SER A 426 1.32 29.90 -18.76
C SER A 426 1.07 31.22 -18.00
N THR A 427 -0.14 31.78 -18.05
CA THR A 427 -0.49 33.04 -17.39
C THR A 427 -1.25 32.85 -16.07
N LEU A 428 -1.94 31.72 -15.85
CA LEU A 428 -2.56 31.36 -14.56
C LEU A 428 -1.69 30.46 -13.66
N GLY A 429 -0.55 29.98 -14.17
CA GLY A 429 0.23 28.91 -13.54
C GLY A 429 -0.35 27.52 -13.81
N ALA A 430 0.46 26.48 -13.66
CA ALA A 430 0.05 25.10 -13.96
C ALA A 430 -1.01 24.57 -12.98
N ASP A 431 -0.85 24.86 -11.69
CA ASP A 431 -1.67 24.30 -10.60
C ASP A 431 -3.07 24.94 -10.42
N THR A 432 -3.52 25.78 -11.36
CA THR A 432 -4.80 26.52 -11.23
C THR A 432 -6.00 25.57 -11.16
N PRO A 433 -6.95 25.76 -10.20
CA PRO A 433 -8.12 24.89 -10.04
C PRO A 433 -9.04 24.87 -11.27
N PHE A 434 -8.92 25.85 -12.17
CA PHE A 434 -9.75 25.98 -13.35
C PHE A 434 -9.09 25.46 -14.64
N GLY A 435 -7.81 25.06 -14.61
CA GLY A 435 -6.98 24.88 -15.80
C GLY A 435 -7.49 23.79 -16.75
N ALA A 436 -7.50 22.54 -16.27
CA ALA A 436 -8.10 21.42 -17.01
C ALA A 436 -9.62 21.56 -17.15
N GLY A 437 -10.27 22.13 -16.13
CA GLY A 437 -11.72 22.25 -16.01
C GLY A 437 -12.40 23.35 -16.85
N TYR A 438 -11.63 24.24 -17.49
CA TYR A 438 -12.18 25.28 -18.36
C TYR A 438 -11.61 25.21 -19.80
N LEU A 439 -10.28 25.14 -19.94
CA LEU A 439 -9.63 25.26 -21.26
C LEU A 439 -10.01 24.13 -22.23
N ILE A 440 -10.18 22.90 -21.74
CA ILE A 440 -10.56 21.74 -22.57
C ILE A 440 -11.97 21.92 -23.16
N TRP A 441 -12.91 22.47 -22.38
CA TRP A 441 -14.35 22.35 -22.61
C TRP A 441 -14.98 23.47 -23.43
N TYR A 442 -14.20 24.51 -23.71
CA TYR A 442 -14.57 25.62 -24.60
C TYR A 442 -13.66 25.70 -25.84
N THR A 443 -12.88 24.66 -26.15
CA THR A 443 -11.91 24.73 -27.26
C THR A 443 -12.57 25.03 -28.62
N PRO A 444 -11.96 25.85 -29.51
CA PRO A 444 -12.63 26.34 -30.71
C PRO A 444 -12.96 25.33 -31.82
N LYS A 445 -12.72 24.03 -31.63
CA LYS A 445 -12.92 23.00 -32.66
C LYS A 445 -14.39 22.55 -32.75
N GLY A 446 -15.23 23.43 -33.28
CA GLY A 446 -16.47 23.01 -33.98
C GLY A 446 -17.78 23.11 -33.21
N VAL A 447 -18.04 24.23 -32.51
CA VAL A 447 -19.38 24.72 -32.08
C VAL A 447 -20.16 23.87 -31.06
N ASN A 448 -19.91 22.57 -30.95
CA ASN A 448 -20.63 21.62 -30.09
C ASN A 448 -19.68 20.95 -29.08
N ALA A 449 -19.07 21.73 -28.17
CA ALA A 449 -18.25 21.15 -27.11
C ALA A 449 -19.17 20.41 -26.11
N PRO A 450 -19.08 19.07 -25.95
CA PRO A 450 -20.17 18.27 -25.38
C PRO A 450 -20.47 18.53 -23.89
N MET A 451 -19.62 19.29 -23.18
CA MET A 451 -19.87 19.68 -21.79
C MET A 451 -20.37 21.12 -21.60
N SER A 452 -20.30 22.00 -22.60
CA SER A 452 -21.04 23.28 -22.58
C SER A 452 -22.55 23.05 -22.37
N ILE A 453 -23.06 21.97 -22.98
CA ILE A 453 -24.44 21.46 -22.89
C ILE A 453 -24.92 21.26 -21.44
N TRP A 454 -24.03 20.92 -20.50
CA TRP A 454 -24.41 20.81 -19.08
C TRP A 454 -24.68 22.20 -18.46
N GLN A 455 -23.84 23.19 -18.75
CA GLN A 455 -24.00 24.56 -18.26
C GLN A 455 -25.17 25.28 -18.96
N GLU A 456 -25.27 25.15 -20.28
CA GLU A 456 -26.42 25.56 -21.10
C GLU A 456 -27.73 25.11 -20.44
N ARG A 457 -27.81 23.83 -20.11
CA ARG A 457 -28.98 23.22 -19.48
C ARG A 457 -29.19 23.61 -18.01
N TYR A 458 -28.13 23.82 -17.25
CA TYR A 458 -28.23 24.33 -15.88
C TYR A 458 -28.83 25.74 -15.87
N TYR A 459 -28.31 26.62 -16.74
CA TYR A 459 -28.74 28.00 -16.89
C TYR A 459 -29.99 28.17 -17.74
N GLY A 460 -30.40 27.19 -18.54
CA GLY A 460 -31.62 27.25 -19.36
C GLY A 460 -31.47 28.02 -20.67
N VAL A 461 -30.23 28.19 -21.16
CA VAL A 461 -29.91 28.74 -22.48
C VAL A 461 -29.64 27.60 -23.47
N LYS A 462 -29.88 27.78 -24.76
CA LYS A 462 -29.75 26.71 -25.78
C LYS A 462 -28.33 26.51 -26.29
N LYS A 463 -27.42 27.45 -26.03
CA LYS A 463 -26.05 27.48 -26.55
C LYS A 463 -25.17 28.44 -25.75
N ILE A 464 -23.94 28.04 -25.43
CA ILE A 464 -22.89 28.91 -24.89
C ILE A 464 -21.68 28.89 -25.83
N THR A 465 -21.21 30.07 -26.24
CA THR A 465 -20.02 30.22 -27.10
C THR A 465 -18.89 30.97 -26.38
N LEU A 466 -17.63 30.81 -26.81
CA LEU A 466 -16.58 31.78 -26.44
C LEU A 466 -16.71 33.04 -27.28
N GLY A 467 -16.36 34.18 -26.69
CA GLY A 467 -16.21 35.44 -27.40
C GLY A 467 -16.42 36.71 -26.59
N TYR A 468 -16.66 36.61 -25.26
CA TYR A 468 -16.89 37.81 -24.46
C TYR A 468 -15.59 38.59 -24.25
N ILE A 469 -15.58 39.82 -24.76
CA ILE A 469 -14.47 40.79 -24.71
C ILE A 469 -14.77 42.01 -23.82
N GLY A 470 -15.85 41.96 -23.03
CA GLY A 470 -16.19 43.01 -22.07
C GLY A 470 -15.33 42.96 -20.80
N PRO A 471 -15.53 43.90 -19.86
CA PRO A 471 -14.79 43.92 -18.60
C PRO A 471 -15.10 42.69 -17.75
N ILE A 472 -14.06 42.09 -17.16
CA ILE A 472 -14.21 41.03 -16.16
C ILE A 472 -14.68 41.67 -14.84
N GLU A 473 -15.80 41.20 -14.32
CA GLU A 473 -16.31 41.65 -13.02
C GLU A 473 -15.51 41.04 -11.86
N VAL A 474 -15.24 41.85 -10.83
CA VAL A 474 -14.59 41.37 -9.60
C VAL A 474 -15.65 40.74 -8.68
N ASN A 475 -15.42 39.50 -8.26
CA ASN A 475 -16.28 38.85 -7.27
C ASN A 475 -16.19 39.59 -5.91
N PRO A 476 -17.32 39.99 -5.30
CA PRO A 476 -17.34 40.75 -4.04
C PRO A 476 -16.87 39.94 -2.80
N LEU A 477 -16.45 38.68 -2.95
CA LEU A 477 -15.84 37.90 -1.86
C LEU A 477 -14.55 38.55 -1.32
N LEU A 478 -14.58 39.00 -0.07
CA LEU A 478 -13.41 39.53 0.63
C LEU A 478 -12.49 38.41 1.17
N PRO A 479 -11.15 38.59 1.17
CA PRO A 479 -10.22 37.65 1.80
C PRO A 479 -10.44 37.55 3.32
N ASP A 480 -9.97 36.46 3.92
CA ASP A 480 -10.06 36.28 5.37
C ASP A 480 -9.12 37.25 6.11
N LYS A 481 -9.64 37.93 7.13
CA LYS A 481 -8.87 38.92 7.91
C LYS A 481 -7.64 38.31 8.59
N THR A 482 -7.68 37.03 8.94
CA THR A 482 -6.56 36.29 9.54
C THR A 482 -5.45 36.03 8.52
N VAL A 483 -5.83 35.71 7.28
CA VAL A 483 -4.89 35.52 6.17
C VAL A 483 -4.18 36.84 5.87
N ILE A 484 -4.95 37.91 5.66
CA ILE A 484 -4.40 39.27 5.45
C ILE A 484 -3.45 39.67 6.59
N ALA A 485 -3.81 39.40 7.85
CA ALA A 485 -2.96 39.72 8.99
C ALA A 485 -1.64 38.93 9.00
N VAL A 486 -1.66 37.64 8.65
CA VAL A 486 -0.44 36.81 8.58
C VAL A 486 0.44 37.19 7.39
N GLU A 487 -0.14 37.45 6.22
CA GLU A 487 0.55 37.98 5.03
C GLU A 487 1.19 39.36 5.33
N THR A 488 0.46 40.25 6.03
CA THR A 488 0.97 41.56 6.45
C THR A 488 2.13 41.44 7.44
N LEU A 489 2.03 40.56 8.45
CA LEU A 489 3.11 40.30 9.40
C LEU A 489 4.35 39.70 8.71
N TYR A 490 4.15 38.77 7.77
CA TYR A 490 5.23 38.19 6.98
C TYR A 490 5.93 39.26 6.13
N ASN A 491 5.18 40.05 5.38
CA ASN A 491 5.74 41.07 4.49
C ASN A 491 6.39 42.24 5.24
N THR A 492 5.93 42.55 6.47
CA THR A 492 6.56 43.56 7.33
C THR A 492 7.88 43.08 7.94
N TYR A 493 7.90 41.87 8.52
CA TYR A 493 9.01 41.43 9.39
C TYR A 493 9.93 40.35 8.81
N VAL A 494 9.48 39.62 7.79
CA VAL A 494 10.14 38.39 7.31
C VAL A 494 10.61 38.53 5.86
N ALA A 495 9.77 39.05 4.97
CA ALA A 495 10.08 39.22 3.56
C ALA A 495 11.34 40.09 3.27
N PRO A 496 11.63 41.18 4.00
CA PRO A 496 12.86 41.97 3.75
C PRO A 496 14.13 41.13 3.95
N THR A 497 14.15 40.27 4.96
CA THR A 497 15.26 39.35 5.24
C THR A 497 15.32 38.22 4.20
N ALA A 498 14.17 37.66 3.82
CA ALA A 498 14.06 36.62 2.80
C ALA A 498 14.58 37.10 1.43
N ASN A 499 14.19 38.30 1.01
CA ASN A 499 14.61 38.91 -0.25
C ASN A 499 16.13 39.19 -0.27
N LYS A 500 16.70 39.63 0.85
CA LYS A 500 18.16 39.81 0.99
C LYS A 500 18.93 38.48 0.89
N LEU A 501 18.42 37.41 1.51
CA LEU A 501 19.00 36.07 1.42
C LEU A 501 18.89 35.48 -0.01
N SER A 502 17.74 35.64 -0.66
CA SER A 502 17.52 35.15 -2.04
C SER A 502 18.48 35.81 -3.03
N LYS A 503 18.60 37.15 -3.00
CA LYS A 503 19.56 37.89 -3.85
C LYS A 503 21.02 37.51 -3.56
N TRP A 504 21.37 37.23 -2.31
CA TRP A 504 22.71 36.77 -1.96
C TRP A 504 23.03 35.36 -2.50
N TRP A 505 22.03 34.47 -2.58
CA TRP A 505 22.22 33.08 -2.99
C TRP A 505 22.21 32.87 -4.51
N TYR A 506 21.30 33.55 -5.23
CA TYR A 506 21.11 33.38 -6.68
C TYR A 506 21.70 34.52 -7.52
N GLY A 507 22.09 35.64 -6.90
CA GLY A 507 22.36 36.89 -7.62
C GLY A 507 21.09 37.43 -8.31
N ASP A 508 21.27 38.26 -9.34
CA ASP A 508 20.15 38.83 -10.12
C ASP A 508 19.67 37.90 -11.27
N LYS A 509 20.11 36.64 -11.33
CA LYS A 509 19.71 35.67 -12.37
C LYS A 509 18.94 34.50 -11.75
N GLY A 510 17.64 34.44 -12.05
CA GLY A 510 16.73 33.40 -11.54
C GLY A 510 16.99 32.00 -12.11
N PHE A 511 16.30 31.02 -11.53
CA PHE A 511 16.41 29.60 -11.87
C PHE A 511 15.60 29.26 -13.13
N GLU A 512 16.26 28.78 -14.19
CA GLU A 512 15.62 28.15 -15.36
C GLU A 512 15.90 26.64 -15.35
N GLU A 513 14.87 25.83 -15.61
CA GLU A 513 14.95 24.36 -15.56
C GLU A 513 14.78 23.75 -16.96
N LYS A 514 15.61 22.76 -17.31
CA LYS A 514 15.61 22.10 -18.63
C LYS A 514 15.62 20.57 -18.50
N ALA A 515 14.68 19.92 -19.16
CA ALA A 515 14.52 18.46 -19.15
C ALA A 515 15.51 17.73 -20.08
N TYR A 516 15.76 16.45 -19.81
CA TYR A 516 16.64 15.54 -20.57
C TYR A 516 15.99 14.16 -20.79
N ALA A 517 16.45 13.38 -21.77
CA ALA A 517 15.82 12.11 -22.17
C ALA A 517 16.81 11.02 -22.65
N ALA A 518 16.41 9.75 -22.47
CA ALA A 518 16.98 8.50 -23.03
C ALA A 518 18.42 8.10 -22.58
N GLU A 519 18.91 6.85 -22.67
CA GLU A 519 18.52 5.67 -23.48
C GLU A 519 18.84 4.29 -22.79
N ASN A 520 18.91 3.15 -23.52
CA ASN A 520 18.90 1.74 -23.02
C ASN A 520 20.12 0.88 -23.47
N ARG A 521 20.40 -0.30 -22.82
CA ARG A 521 20.95 -1.58 -23.38
C ARG A 521 21.07 -2.76 -22.37
N SER A 522 21.42 -4.00 -22.78
CA SER A 522 21.22 -5.30 -22.04
C SER A 522 22.18 -6.48 -22.42
N THR A 523 22.18 -7.66 -21.69
CA THR A 523 22.47 -9.12 -22.06
C THR A 523 23.11 -10.06 -20.95
N SER A 524 23.08 -11.44 -21.03
CA SER A 524 23.69 -12.44 -20.04
C SER A 524 23.75 -13.99 -20.46
N LYS A 525 24.37 -14.95 -19.68
CA LYS A 525 24.44 -16.46 -19.91
C LYS A 525 24.79 -17.42 -18.69
N ARG A 526 25.03 -18.77 -18.86
CA ARG A 526 25.17 -19.92 -17.84
C ARG A 526 26.10 -21.11 -18.33
N LEU A 527 26.41 -22.32 -17.74
CA LEU A 527 26.05 -23.20 -16.55
C LEU A 527 26.95 -24.52 -16.34
N GLU A 528 27.10 -25.10 -15.10
CA GLU A 528 27.22 -26.56 -14.61
C GLU A 528 28.33 -27.61 -15.06
N ASN A 529 28.62 -28.87 -14.57
CA ASN A 529 28.26 -29.88 -13.47
C ASN A 529 29.36 -31.05 -13.34
N ASN A 530 29.41 -31.95 -12.30
CA ASN A 530 29.64 -33.48 -12.31
C ASN A 530 30.32 -34.27 -11.09
N LYS A 531 30.40 -35.66 -11.10
CA LYS A 531 30.41 -36.71 -9.98
C LYS A 531 31.60 -37.76 -9.98
N SER A 532 31.80 -38.95 -9.28
CA SER A 532 31.14 -40.04 -8.43
C SER A 532 32.24 -40.98 -7.71
N THR A 533 32.21 -42.20 -7.02
CA THR A 533 31.34 -43.40 -6.60
C THR A 533 31.90 -44.23 -5.34
N THR A 534 31.66 -45.57 -5.08
CA THR A 534 31.85 -46.35 -3.76
C THR A 534 31.98 -47.95 -3.77
N LYS A 535 32.50 -48.68 -2.71
CA LYS A 535 32.46 -50.21 -2.49
C LYS A 535 32.66 -50.78 -1.00
N THR A 536 32.71 -52.14 -0.73
CA THR A 536 32.53 -52.90 0.60
C THR A 536 33.24 -54.32 0.85
N GLU A 537 32.92 -55.10 1.95
CA GLU A 537 33.22 -56.56 2.40
C GLU A 537 34.36 -56.85 3.48
N THR A 538 34.60 -57.94 4.32
CA THR A 538 34.10 -59.31 4.87
C THR A 538 35.07 -59.84 6.05
N THR A 539 35.17 -60.98 6.84
CA THR A 539 34.55 -62.29 7.41
C THR A 539 35.58 -63.00 8.44
N THR A 540 35.54 -64.15 9.23
CA THR A 540 34.67 -65.14 10.05
C THR A 540 35.50 -66.24 10.87
N GLY A 541 35.03 -66.95 11.97
CA GLY A 541 35.72 -68.15 12.66
C GLY A 541 35.20 -68.75 14.05
N ILE A 542 35.28 -70.10 14.31
CA ILE A 542 34.64 -70.98 15.37
C ILE A 542 33.11 -71.20 15.30
N CYS A 543 32.55 -72.44 15.47
CA CYS A 543 31.07 -72.67 15.46
C CYS A 543 30.32 -72.29 16.75
N THR A 544 30.51 -71.03 17.14
CA THR A 544 29.33 -70.16 17.17
C THR A 544 28.53 -70.39 15.88
N THR A 545 27.28 -70.90 15.96
CA THR A 545 26.34 -70.55 14.90
C THR A 545 25.85 -69.16 15.22
N THR A 546 26.21 -68.19 14.39
CA THR A 546 25.68 -66.84 14.54
C THR A 546 24.27 -66.89 13.96
N VAL A 547 23.25 -66.85 14.83
CA VAL A 547 21.89 -66.54 14.37
C VAL A 547 21.94 -65.11 13.90
N GLU A 548 21.86 -64.93 12.61
CA GLU A 548 21.86 -63.61 12.00
C GLU A 548 20.41 -63.27 11.68
N PHE A 549 19.86 -62.32 12.44
CA PHE A 549 18.51 -61.85 12.24
C PHE A 549 18.53 -60.88 11.07
N TYR A 550 18.02 -61.32 9.93
CA TYR A 550 17.86 -60.51 8.74
C TYR A 550 16.47 -59.90 8.73
N SER A 551 16.36 -58.58 8.56
CA SER A 551 15.07 -57.95 8.33
C SER A 551 14.55 -58.34 6.95
N ASP A 552 13.42 -59.04 6.94
CA ASP A 552 12.66 -59.46 5.76
C ASP A 552 12.48 -58.34 4.72
N ARG A 553 12.12 -57.15 5.19
CA ARG A 553 11.87 -55.94 4.41
C ARG A 553 13.14 -55.26 3.86
N THR A 554 14.33 -55.56 4.39
CA THR A 554 15.56 -54.81 4.04
C THR A 554 16.75 -55.66 3.62
N GLY A 555 16.68 -56.99 3.77
CA GLY A 555 17.79 -57.89 3.44
C GLY A 555 19.04 -57.71 4.30
N LYS A 556 18.92 -57.05 5.46
CA LYS A 556 20.07 -56.64 6.29
C LYS A 556 20.04 -57.26 7.67
N LEU A 557 21.23 -57.61 8.14
CA LEU A 557 21.50 -58.01 9.52
C LEU A 557 21.10 -56.89 10.50
N VAL A 558 20.04 -57.10 11.27
CA VAL A 558 19.54 -56.17 12.30
C VAL A 558 20.04 -56.50 13.70
N GLY A 559 20.44 -57.75 13.94
CA GLY A 559 21.08 -58.20 15.17
C GLY A 559 21.65 -59.60 15.00
N SER A 560 22.63 -59.97 15.82
CA SER A 560 23.17 -61.33 15.83
C SER A 560 23.20 -61.90 17.23
N GLN A 561 22.67 -63.12 17.40
CA GLN A 561 22.76 -63.87 18.64
C GLN A 561 23.63 -65.11 18.42
N LYS A 562 24.67 -65.24 19.24
CA LYS A 562 25.55 -66.40 19.21
C LYS A 562 24.86 -67.59 19.87
N ILE A 563 24.33 -68.52 19.08
CA ILE A 563 23.99 -69.85 19.59
C ILE A 563 25.21 -70.76 19.44
N THR A 564 25.81 -71.10 20.58
CA THR A 564 26.91 -72.07 20.66
C THR A 564 26.33 -73.40 21.14
N ALA A 565 26.11 -74.31 20.20
CA ALA A 565 25.85 -75.71 20.50
C ALA A 565 26.78 -76.60 19.68
N TRP A 566 26.85 -77.87 20.05
CA TRP A 566 27.75 -78.82 19.41
C TRP A 566 27.27 -79.18 18.00
N PRO A 567 28.19 -79.45 17.06
CA PRO A 567 27.88 -80.04 15.76
C PRO A 567 26.84 -81.18 15.83
N LYS A 568 25.89 -81.17 14.89
CA LYS A 568 24.82 -82.16 14.68
C LYS A 568 23.65 -82.15 15.68
N THR A 569 23.62 -81.25 16.68
CA THR A 569 22.47 -81.07 17.60
C THR A 569 21.34 -80.23 16.98
N ASN A 570 20.08 -80.47 17.39
CA ASN A 570 18.93 -79.61 17.09
C ASN A 570 18.71 -78.59 18.23
N TYR A 571 18.23 -77.39 17.89
CA TYR A 571 17.95 -76.28 18.82
C TYR A 571 16.63 -75.59 18.44
N ASP A 572 15.74 -75.28 19.41
CA ASP A 572 14.47 -74.57 19.15
C ASP A 572 14.71 -73.07 18.97
N ILE A 573 14.09 -72.47 17.95
CA ILE A 573 14.35 -71.11 17.50
C ILE A 573 13.10 -70.24 17.41
N ARG A 574 11.94 -70.69 17.92
CA ARG A 574 10.64 -69.98 17.79
C ARG A 574 10.59 -68.64 18.52
N ASN A 575 11.34 -68.54 19.62
CA ASN A 575 11.47 -67.32 20.43
C ASN A 575 12.83 -66.62 20.23
N LEU A 576 13.57 -66.96 19.17
CA LEU A 576 14.79 -66.26 18.78
C LEU A 576 14.44 -65.14 17.79
N TYR A 577 14.33 -63.93 18.34
CA TYR A 577 14.28 -62.66 17.61
C TYR A 577 14.88 -61.56 18.50
N PRO A 578 15.50 -60.51 17.92
CA PRO A 578 16.04 -59.40 18.68
C PRO A 578 14.89 -58.51 19.19
N GLN A 579 15.11 -57.81 20.30
CA GLN A 579 14.15 -56.85 20.84
C GLN A 579 13.73 -55.84 19.75
N GLY A 580 12.44 -55.52 19.69
CA GLY A 580 11.89 -54.63 18.66
C GLY A 580 11.57 -55.32 17.32
N TYR A 581 11.73 -56.64 17.22
CA TYR A 581 11.37 -57.46 16.04
C TYR A 581 10.51 -58.66 16.47
N THR A 582 9.84 -59.28 15.51
CA THR A 582 9.10 -60.55 15.64
C THR A 582 9.54 -61.53 14.55
N GLN A 583 9.42 -62.83 14.77
CA GLN A 583 9.80 -63.84 13.78
C GLN A 583 8.77 -63.95 12.64
N ASP A 584 9.23 -64.11 11.39
CA ASP A 584 8.36 -64.47 10.25
C ASP A 584 7.86 -65.93 10.39
N VAL A 585 6.57 -66.15 10.10
CA VAL A 585 5.88 -67.45 10.16
C VAL A 585 6.52 -68.49 9.22
N ALA A 586 7.17 -68.05 8.14
CA ALA A 586 7.85 -68.93 7.18
C ALA A 586 9.18 -69.53 7.69
N ASN A 587 9.69 -69.11 8.86
CA ASN A 587 10.96 -69.63 9.37
C ASN A 587 10.89 -71.08 9.87
N PRO A 588 12.00 -71.85 9.78
CA PRO A 588 12.13 -73.12 10.45
C PRO A 588 11.87 -72.99 11.96
N GLN A 589 11.19 -73.97 12.56
CA GLN A 589 10.87 -73.98 13.99
C GLN A 589 12.02 -74.54 14.86
N SER A 590 13.05 -75.13 14.23
CA SER A 590 14.28 -75.60 14.88
C SER A 590 15.46 -75.58 13.90
N TYR A 591 16.68 -75.39 14.39
CA TYR A 591 17.92 -75.41 13.61
C TYR A 591 18.81 -76.60 13.99
N LYS A 592 19.47 -77.22 12.99
CA LYS A 592 20.43 -78.32 13.19
C LYS A 592 21.86 -77.87 12.90
N PHE A 593 22.71 -77.90 13.92
CA PHE A 593 24.14 -77.57 13.83
C PHE A 593 24.90 -78.59 12.96
N THR A 594 26.09 -78.24 12.45
CA THR A 594 26.95 -79.18 11.70
C THR A 594 28.43 -79.06 12.08
N ASN A 595 29.30 -79.88 11.49
CA ASN A 595 30.74 -79.95 11.82
C ASN A 595 31.57 -78.75 11.34
N VAL A 596 30.99 -77.81 10.60
CA VAL A 596 31.70 -76.63 10.05
C VAL A 596 31.88 -75.56 11.14
N LYS A 597 33.10 -75.06 11.33
CA LYS A 597 33.37 -73.95 12.27
C LYS A 597 32.88 -72.60 11.68
N ASN A 598 32.13 -71.85 12.49
CA ASN A 598 31.53 -70.54 12.24
C ASN A 598 30.47 -70.51 11.15
N GLN A 599 29.44 -71.34 11.33
CA GLN A 599 28.25 -71.21 10.51
C GLN A 599 27.49 -69.93 10.87
N THR A 600 26.79 -69.39 9.88
CA THR A 600 25.78 -68.36 10.05
C THR A 600 24.46 -68.99 9.67
N PHE A 601 23.43 -68.78 10.48
CA PHE A 601 22.07 -69.23 10.18
C PHE A 601 21.16 -68.01 10.10
N PRO A 602 20.66 -67.65 8.91
CA PRO A 602 19.76 -66.51 8.76
C PRO A 602 18.37 -66.84 9.30
N LEU A 603 17.83 -65.97 10.14
CA LEU A 603 16.41 -65.95 10.49
C LEU A 603 15.78 -64.64 10.00
N TRP A 604 14.65 -64.76 9.31
CA TRP A 604 13.93 -63.61 8.79
C TRP A 604 13.02 -63.04 9.87
N VAL A 605 13.26 -61.80 10.29
CA VAL A 605 12.50 -61.14 11.36
C VAL A 605 11.82 -59.88 10.83
N HIS A 606 10.53 -59.74 11.14
CA HIS A 606 9.76 -58.55 10.83
C HIS A 606 10.02 -57.47 11.89
N PRO A 607 10.31 -56.22 11.53
CA PRO A 607 10.42 -55.14 12.50
C PRO A 607 9.07 -54.81 13.12
N THR A 608 9.05 -54.46 14.42
CA THR A 608 7.84 -53.89 15.06
C THR A 608 7.75 -52.39 14.82
N THR A 609 6.53 -51.84 14.87
CA THR A 609 6.29 -50.39 14.85
C THR A 609 6.52 -49.79 16.24
N GLN A 610 7.33 -48.75 16.33
CA GLN A 610 7.52 -47.93 17.53
C GLN A 610 6.95 -46.54 17.29
N ASN A 611 6.28 -45.99 18.30
CA ASN A 611 5.73 -44.63 18.31
C ASN A 611 6.57 -43.73 19.23
N TYR A 612 6.84 -42.50 18.83
CA TYR A 612 7.56 -41.52 19.65
C TYR A 612 7.23 -40.08 19.25
N THR A 613 7.45 -39.16 20.19
CA THR A 613 7.16 -37.73 20.00
C THR A 613 8.42 -36.94 19.71
N VAL A 614 8.38 -36.14 18.65
CA VAL A 614 9.40 -35.17 18.26
C VAL A 614 8.97 -33.78 18.74
N GLN A 615 9.87 -33.06 19.41
CA GLN A 615 9.65 -31.68 19.88
C GLN A 615 10.57 -30.72 19.13
N TYR A 616 10.02 -29.63 18.62
CA TYR A 616 10.75 -28.63 17.84
C TYR A 616 10.97 -27.37 18.68
N ASN A 617 12.23 -27.10 19.05
CA ASN A 617 12.57 -26.04 20.01
C ASN A 617 13.34 -24.87 19.38
N VAL A 618 13.04 -23.65 19.80
CA VAL A 618 13.83 -22.43 19.53
C VAL A 618 14.34 -21.90 20.87
N GLY A 619 15.61 -22.18 21.18
CA GLY A 619 16.11 -22.05 22.56
C GLY A 619 15.29 -22.96 23.48
N ASP A 620 14.86 -22.44 24.62
CA ASP A 620 14.09 -23.18 25.63
C ASP A 620 12.57 -23.24 25.32
N THR A 621 12.11 -22.64 24.21
CA THR A 621 10.69 -22.60 23.84
C THR A 621 10.32 -23.71 22.86
N ILE A 622 9.37 -24.56 23.23
CA ILE A 622 8.75 -25.56 22.34
C ILE A 622 7.82 -24.81 21.36
N ILE A 623 8.05 -24.96 20.05
CA ILE A 623 7.26 -24.33 18.99
C ILE A 623 6.17 -25.26 18.46
N SER A 624 6.43 -26.57 18.41
CA SER A 624 5.51 -27.58 17.91
C SER A 624 5.94 -28.97 18.36
N THR A 625 4.97 -29.89 18.46
CA THR A 625 5.18 -31.31 18.76
C THR A 625 4.57 -32.16 17.65
N GLN A 626 5.23 -33.25 17.28
CA GLN A 626 4.74 -34.18 16.27
C GLN A 626 4.92 -35.61 16.75
N GLU A 627 3.84 -36.40 16.76
CA GLU A 627 3.93 -37.85 16.92
C GLU A 627 4.41 -38.50 15.61
N VAL A 628 5.29 -39.47 15.74
CA VAL A 628 5.96 -40.18 14.65
C VAL A 628 5.96 -41.67 14.94
N SER A 629 5.48 -42.46 14.00
CA SER A 629 5.52 -43.92 14.05
C SER A 629 6.40 -44.49 12.95
N GLY A 630 7.01 -45.65 13.19
CA GLY A 630 7.70 -46.42 12.15
C GLY A 630 8.45 -47.63 12.68
N LEU A 631 9.02 -48.38 11.75
CA LEU A 631 9.57 -49.71 11.99
C LEU A 631 11.00 -49.66 12.55
N VAL A 632 11.33 -50.52 13.51
CA VAL A 632 12.65 -50.52 14.18
C VAL A 632 13.80 -50.60 13.15
N GLY A 633 14.79 -49.72 13.31
CA GLY A 633 15.94 -49.61 12.42
C GLY A 633 15.76 -48.68 11.21
N ASP A 634 14.54 -48.29 10.84
CA ASP A 634 14.31 -47.33 9.75
C ASP A 634 14.92 -45.95 10.05
N LYS A 635 15.30 -45.24 8.98
CA LYS A 635 15.71 -43.84 9.03
C LYS A 635 14.53 -42.93 8.72
N ILE A 636 13.79 -42.49 9.74
CA ILE A 636 12.70 -41.52 9.54
C ILE A 636 13.30 -40.12 9.39
N THR A 637 12.89 -39.41 8.34
CA THR A 637 13.22 -37.99 8.15
C THR A 637 12.01 -37.16 8.56
N VAL A 638 12.14 -36.38 9.63
CA VAL A 638 11.00 -35.67 10.24
C VAL A 638 10.68 -34.38 9.50
N LYS A 639 9.39 -34.08 9.33
CA LYS A 639 8.91 -32.91 8.58
C LYS A 639 9.05 -31.64 9.41
N MET A 640 9.98 -30.76 9.02
CA MET A 640 10.19 -29.46 9.68
C MET A 640 8.91 -28.60 9.73
N PRO A 641 8.65 -27.90 10.85
CA PRO A 641 7.61 -26.88 10.93
C PRO A 641 7.76 -25.80 9.85
N TYR A 642 6.62 -25.32 9.34
CA TYR A 642 6.58 -24.37 8.21
C TYR A 642 7.35 -23.08 8.51
N GLY A 643 8.26 -22.68 7.61
CA GLY A 643 9.13 -21.51 7.78
C GLY A 643 10.37 -21.71 8.66
N TYR A 644 10.62 -22.91 9.20
CA TYR A 644 11.79 -23.23 10.04
C TYR A 644 12.73 -24.26 9.40
N LYS A 645 13.97 -24.32 9.88
CA LYS A 645 14.99 -25.33 9.51
C LYS A 645 15.77 -25.78 10.74
N ALA A 646 16.26 -27.02 10.74
CA ALA A 646 17.09 -27.54 11.83
C ALA A 646 18.42 -26.76 11.95
N VAL A 647 18.92 -26.61 13.18
CA VAL A 647 20.24 -25.98 13.44
C VAL A 647 21.39 -26.85 12.91
N LYS A 648 21.22 -28.18 12.90
CA LYS A 648 22.16 -29.13 12.30
C LYS A 648 21.41 -30.16 11.45
N ASN A 649 21.70 -30.26 10.16
CA ASN A 649 21.01 -31.21 9.25
C ASN A 649 21.05 -32.68 9.74
N LYS A 650 22.08 -33.08 10.50
CA LYS A 650 22.17 -34.43 11.11
C LYS A 650 21.03 -34.74 12.10
N GLN A 651 20.28 -33.75 12.59
CA GLN A 651 19.14 -33.96 13.49
C GLN A 651 17.82 -34.29 12.77
N LEU A 652 17.76 -34.11 11.44
CA LEU A 652 16.55 -34.34 10.64
C LEU A 652 16.23 -35.82 10.41
N THR A 653 17.24 -36.69 10.45
CA THR A 653 17.12 -38.11 10.13
C THR A 653 17.52 -38.93 11.34
N GLN A 654 16.53 -39.45 12.06
CA GLN A 654 16.74 -40.32 13.22
C GLN A 654 16.57 -41.78 12.82
N LYS A 655 17.34 -42.68 13.45
CA LYS A 655 17.00 -44.10 13.43
C LYS A 655 15.87 -44.36 14.44
N VAL A 656 14.89 -45.18 14.07
CA VAL A 656 13.93 -45.72 15.05
C VAL A 656 14.70 -46.64 16.02
N PRO A 657 14.73 -46.35 17.33
CA PRO A 657 15.42 -47.16 18.32
C PRO A 657 14.69 -48.49 18.59
N VAL A 658 15.42 -49.42 19.20
CA VAL A 658 14.92 -50.75 19.60
C VAL A 658 13.89 -50.67 20.74
N THR A 659 14.03 -49.68 21.61
CA THR A 659 13.08 -49.31 22.67
C THR A 659 12.52 -47.92 22.40
N GLY A 660 11.20 -47.74 22.57
CA GLY A 660 10.55 -46.44 22.41
C GLY A 660 11.21 -45.35 23.27
N PHE A 661 11.32 -44.14 22.73
CA PHE A 661 11.98 -43.02 23.41
C PHE A 661 11.20 -42.60 24.68
N ALA A 662 11.73 -42.91 25.86
CA ALA A 662 11.16 -42.49 27.15
C ALA A 662 11.25 -40.97 27.43
N GLN A 663 11.91 -40.21 26.56
CA GLN A 663 12.00 -38.76 26.57
C GLN A 663 11.87 -38.24 25.13
N ASN A 664 11.22 -37.10 24.93
CA ASN A 664 10.94 -36.57 23.59
C ASN A 664 12.20 -36.32 22.76
N VAL A 665 12.14 -36.57 21.46
CA VAL A 665 13.24 -36.30 20.53
C VAL A 665 13.27 -34.80 20.22
N VAL A 666 14.12 -34.06 20.93
CA VAL A 666 14.25 -32.60 20.76
C VAL A 666 15.10 -32.26 19.53
N ILE A 667 14.51 -31.52 18.58
CA ILE A 667 15.19 -30.96 17.41
C ILE A 667 15.21 -29.44 17.52
N ASN A 668 16.42 -28.89 17.69
CA ASN A 668 16.62 -27.45 17.72
C ASN A 668 16.49 -26.86 16.31
N ILE A 669 15.61 -25.88 16.16
CA ILE A 669 15.27 -25.22 14.90
C ILE A 669 15.58 -23.71 14.95
N VAL A 670 15.77 -23.12 13.77
CA VAL A 670 15.90 -21.69 13.54
C VAL A 670 15.03 -21.27 12.37
N GLN A 671 14.52 -20.03 12.41
CA GLN A 671 13.67 -19.51 11.34
C GLN A 671 14.46 -19.41 10.02
N LYS A 672 13.84 -19.76 8.90
CA LYS A 672 14.45 -19.60 7.57
C LYS A 672 14.53 -18.10 7.21
N PRO A 673 15.70 -17.59 6.75
CA PRO A 673 15.78 -16.27 6.14
C PRO A 673 14.83 -16.14 4.94
N PHE A 674 14.30 -14.94 4.69
CA PHE A 674 13.28 -14.65 3.65
C PHE A 674 13.52 -15.38 2.32
N TRP A 675 14.74 -15.27 1.78
CA TRP A 675 15.13 -15.83 0.49
C TRP A 675 15.03 -17.37 0.44
N GLN A 676 15.20 -18.05 1.58
CA GLN A 676 15.04 -19.51 1.71
C GLN A 676 13.57 -19.91 1.93
N ARG A 677 12.65 -18.95 2.00
CA ARG A 677 11.20 -19.14 2.12
C ARG A 677 10.43 -18.81 0.85
N LEU A 678 11.03 -18.16 -0.16
CA LEU A 678 10.34 -17.84 -1.42
C LEU A 678 9.58 -19.03 -2.02
N PRO A 679 10.14 -20.26 -2.10
CA PRO A 679 9.41 -21.42 -2.63
C PRO A 679 8.20 -21.87 -1.79
N GLU A 680 8.09 -21.46 -0.52
CA GLU A 680 7.00 -21.82 0.39
C GLU A 680 5.69 -21.08 0.03
N PHE A 681 5.76 -19.97 -0.71
CA PHE A 681 4.63 -19.11 -1.07
C PHE A 681 4.04 -19.47 -2.46
N TRP A 682 3.98 -20.76 -2.80
CA TRP A 682 3.53 -21.26 -4.10
C TRP A 682 2.14 -20.75 -4.54
N ALA A 683 1.23 -20.49 -3.60
CA ALA A 683 -0.06 -19.86 -3.89
C ALA A 683 0.07 -18.43 -4.48
N LEU A 684 1.09 -17.65 -4.08
CA LEU A 684 1.38 -16.36 -4.70
C LEU A 684 1.92 -16.53 -6.12
N TYR A 685 2.68 -17.60 -6.40
CA TYR A 685 3.08 -17.91 -7.77
C TYR A 685 1.91 -18.38 -8.64
N LEU A 686 0.92 -19.09 -8.09
CA LEU A 686 -0.33 -19.38 -8.81
C LEU A 686 -1.12 -18.12 -9.13
N ILE A 687 -1.20 -17.14 -8.21
CA ILE A 687 -1.81 -15.84 -8.48
C ILE A 687 -1.01 -15.10 -9.57
N LEU A 688 0.32 -15.12 -9.51
CA LEU A 688 1.20 -14.50 -10.52
C LEU A 688 1.06 -15.16 -11.90
N ILE A 689 1.00 -16.49 -11.95
CA ILE A 689 0.77 -17.28 -13.17
C ILE A 689 -0.65 -17.02 -13.71
N GLY A 690 -1.65 -16.89 -12.84
CA GLY A 690 -3.01 -16.46 -13.20
C GLY A 690 -3.03 -15.08 -13.85
N PHE A 691 -2.30 -14.11 -13.29
CA PHE A 691 -2.10 -12.79 -13.91
C PHE A 691 -1.38 -12.87 -15.26
N ILE A 692 -0.34 -13.68 -15.40
CA ILE A 692 0.39 -13.87 -16.67
C ILE A 692 -0.50 -14.55 -17.72
N ALA A 693 -1.28 -15.56 -17.33
CA ALA A 693 -2.25 -16.23 -18.21
C ALA A 693 -3.40 -15.30 -18.62
N PHE A 694 -3.88 -14.46 -17.70
CA PHE A 694 -4.88 -13.43 -17.98
C PHE A 694 -4.34 -12.39 -18.98
N LEU A 695 -3.12 -11.87 -18.78
CA LEU A 695 -2.46 -10.97 -19.74
C LEU A 695 -2.17 -11.62 -21.10
N GLY A 696 -1.97 -12.95 -21.14
CA GLY A 696 -1.87 -13.72 -22.37
C GLY A 696 -3.21 -13.86 -23.11
N LEU A 697 -4.28 -14.18 -22.37
CA LEU A 697 -5.65 -14.26 -22.88
C LEU A 697 -6.16 -12.91 -23.37
N ASP A 698 -5.90 -11.83 -22.65
CA ASP A 698 -6.23 -10.46 -23.02
C ASP A 698 -5.58 -10.06 -24.35
N LYS A 699 -4.26 -10.24 -24.48
CA LYS A 699 -3.56 -10.04 -25.77
C LYS A 699 -4.12 -10.91 -26.90
N TRP A 700 -4.49 -12.16 -26.62
CA TRP A 700 -5.06 -13.05 -27.61
C TRP A 700 -6.47 -12.62 -28.05
N LEU A 701 -7.29 -12.13 -27.12
CA LEU A 701 -8.60 -11.54 -27.40
C LEU A 701 -8.48 -10.26 -28.25
N VAL A 702 -7.53 -9.38 -27.93
CA VAL A 702 -7.23 -8.18 -28.75
C VAL A 702 -6.78 -8.55 -30.17
N VAL A 703 -5.94 -9.59 -30.33
CA VAL A 703 -5.56 -10.10 -31.66
C VAL A 703 -6.76 -10.69 -32.40
N LEU A 704 -7.63 -11.44 -31.72
CA LEU A 704 -8.86 -12.00 -32.32
C LEU A 704 -9.83 -10.91 -32.76
N GLN A 705 -10.07 -9.88 -31.94
CA GLN A 705 -10.94 -8.75 -32.29
C GLN A 705 -10.41 -8.01 -33.52
N ASN A 706 -9.11 -7.69 -33.55
CA ASN A 706 -8.45 -7.09 -34.71
C ASN A 706 -8.45 -7.98 -35.97
N SER A 707 -8.60 -9.31 -35.82
CA SER A 707 -8.76 -10.23 -36.96
C SER A 707 -10.19 -10.30 -37.50
N LYS A 708 -11.20 -9.98 -36.68
CA LYS A 708 -12.61 -9.89 -37.11
C LYS A 708 -12.92 -8.59 -37.82
N THR A 709 -12.55 -7.45 -37.24
CA THR A 709 -12.78 -6.13 -37.86
C THR A 709 -12.12 -6.03 -39.23
N LYS A 710 -10.95 -6.67 -39.42
CA LYS A 710 -10.24 -6.76 -40.71
C LYS A 710 -10.80 -7.81 -41.70
N LYS A 711 -11.80 -8.59 -41.29
CA LYS A 711 -12.61 -9.48 -42.16
C LYS A 711 -13.99 -8.90 -42.48
N GLU A 712 -14.45 -7.95 -41.69
CA GLU A 712 -15.70 -7.19 -41.91
C GLU A 712 -15.45 -5.91 -42.75
N SER A 713 -14.20 -5.71 -43.21
CA SER A 713 -13.74 -4.55 -43.99
C SER A 713 -13.10 -4.94 -45.34
N VAL A 714 -13.51 -6.07 -45.92
CA VAL A 714 -13.03 -6.64 -47.21
C VAL A 714 -14.22 -7.15 -48.01
#